data_AF-A0A7C9JXV2-F1
#
_entry.id   AF-A0A7C9JXV2-F1
#
_cell.length_a   1.000
_cell.length_b   1.000
_cell.length_c   1.000
_cell.angle_alpha   90.00
_cell.angle_beta   90.00
_cell.angle_gamma   90.00
#
_symmetry.space_group_name_H-M   'P 1'
#
loop_
_entity.id
_entity.type
_entity.pdbx_description
1 polymer ?
#
loop_
_entity_poly.entity_id
_entity_poly.type
_entity_poly.pdbx_seq_one_letter_code
_entity_poly.pdbx_strand_id
1 'polypeptide(L)'
;MLNWVWGLVKAIWQVWLALGPRWLRYSFLGIALITAGYLGLKAFLKPNLTIETVNQVHYLNKGWTDEQRERFYFTPQGTELLGLEYDWFINLELPLSKDLLTSPDNMRGWGFIVTPGQQPTTLNPGNLPVGLGRHIDPKSGKERLDLTCAMCHTGELHYQGNALRIDGGQAVQSISNAKRGEFITTLAASVVATLINPSKWSRFADRVAGQDPATRNQLRKQIWGFLGNIKQFVSGAGAPKLYPVEEGRGRTDAVGRIANVVFGYDLDEPANYRVANAPVSYPFLWDIWRFDWVQYTGFTNQAMARNVGESLGVLAPIKLVNDEGELLTSEEFGESVIDLAGMHCVEGTLRSLEPPRWPEAILGNIDTQLATQGKDLFLDQCQACHGPHKVQPYQWKVASKPGENPDKQIDVNWQWDMDGDITFVGQQAVREDWREVIWAMPWVKTSVIGTDPTAADNYMDHRYDGSKIIPGSAPVNAGDGLQILLNRLVPKLYQDNNIDKALIADYDGLNVPFRIANMRAYKPRPLHGVWATPPFLHNGSVPTLYHLLSPLRERPKQFYIGNREYNPDHLGFITEQRPGSFKHDTSIKGNGNQGHLFTDIDMPGRIGRLLSMQERAALLEYLKVMGNPEFSDKLGGDPLDWSKYTQAPQFGSEQQACLDSFNAAKNNPAKVH
;
A
#
# COMPACT_ATOMS: atom_id res chain seq x y z
N MET A 1 32.85 -6.34 48.16
CA MET A 1 32.44 -5.53 47.00
C MET A 1 32.31 -4.03 47.33
N LEU A 2 31.56 -3.62 48.37
CA LEU A 2 31.39 -2.18 48.68
C LEU A 2 32.69 -1.39 48.94
N ASN A 3 33.65 -1.94 49.71
CA ASN A 3 34.90 -1.22 50.01
C ASN A 3 35.78 -0.99 48.76
N TRP A 4 35.67 -1.87 47.77
CA TRP A 4 36.39 -1.74 46.51
C TRP A 4 35.77 -0.64 45.62
N VAL A 5 34.44 -0.57 45.56
CA VAL A 5 33.72 0.52 44.89
C VAL A 5 34.04 1.88 45.54
N TRP A 6 34.05 1.95 46.87
CA TRP A 6 34.43 3.17 47.60
C TRP A 6 35.89 3.59 47.38
N GLY A 7 36.80 2.61 47.29
CA GLY A 7 38.19 2.86 46.91
C GLY A 7 38.31 3.42 45.49
N LEU A 8 37.56 2.87 44.54
CA LEU A 8 37.52 3.33 43.15
C LEU A 8 36.95 4.75 43.03
N VAL A 9 35.85 5.03 43.74
CA VAL A 9 35.23 6.37 43.78
C VAL A 9 36.18 7.40 44.38
N LYS A 10 36.88 7.07 45.48
CA LYS A 10 37.91 7.95 46.06
C LYS A 10 39.05 8.19 45.09
N ALA A 11 39.54 7.16 44.40
CA ALA A 11 40.62 7.30 43.42
C ALA A 11 40.20 8.20 42.25
N ILE A 12 39.00 7.99 41.69
CA ILE A 12 38.42 8.83 40.62
C ILE A 12 38.25 10.27 41.11
N TRP A 13 37.81 10.48 42.35
CA TRP A 13 37.67 11.81 42.94
C TRP A 13 39.02 12.52 43.11
N GLN A 14 40.08 11.82 43.54
CA GLN A 14 41.41 12.40 43.65
C GLN A 14 42.00 12.74 42.27
N VAL A 15 41.81 11.87 41.27
CA VAL A 15 42.18 12.17 39.87
C VAL A 15 41.40 13.38 39.36
N TRP A 16 40.11 13.49 39.66
CA TRP A 16 39.29 14.65 39.31
C TRP A 16 39.84 15.94 39.92
N LEU A 17 40.16 15.95 41.22
CA LEU A 17 40.77 17.09 41.89
C LEU A 17 42.14 17.48 41.29
N ALA A 18 42.90 16.50 40.78
CA ALA A 18 44.22 16.69 40.18
C ALA A 18 44.19 17.23 38.72
N LEU A 19 43.05 17.17 38.02
CA LEU A 19 42.90 17.67 36.64
C LEU A 19 43.06 19.19 36.49
N GLY A 20 43.17 19.94 37.60
CA GLY A 20 43.50 21.37 37.60
C GLY A 20 42.47 22.26 38.29
N PRO A 21 42.45 23.57 37.98
CA PRO A 21 41.57 24.53 38.65
C PRO A 21 40.08 24.20 38.42
N ARG A 22 39.21 24.71 39.30
CA ARG A 22 37.76 24.39 39.28
C ARG A 22 37.09 24.68 37.93
N TRP A 23 37.48 25.75 37.25
CA TRP A 23 36.92 26.11 35.94
C TRP A 23 37.20 25.01 34.90
N LEU A 24 38.41 24.46 34.86
CA LEU A 24 38.81 23.41 33.91
C LEU A 24 38.03 22.11 34.16
N ARG A 25 37.85 21.74 35.43
CA ARG A 25 36.98 20.63 35.84
C ARG A 25 35.53 20.85 35.39
N TYR A 26 34.95 22.03 35.63
CA TYR A 26 33.59 22.31 35.16
C TYR A 26 33.48 22.31 33.64
N SER A 27 34.51 22.75 32.91
CA SER A 27 34.58 22.64 31.46
C SER A 27 34.61 21.18 31.00
N PHE A 28 35.43 20.31 31.62
CA PHE A 28 35.44 18.88 31.31
C PHE A 28 34.10 18.21 31.60
N LEU A 29 33.47 18.53 32.74
CA LEU A 29 32.13 18.01 33.06
C LEU A 29 31.10 18.49 32.04
N GLY A 30 31.14 19.77 31.67
CA GLY A 30 30.27 20.35 30.65
C GLY A 30 30.43 19.66 29.29
N ILE A 31 31.67 19.47 28.83
CA ILE A 31 31.97 18.74 27.60
C ILE A 31 31.45 17.30 27.68
N ALA A 32 31.72 16.59 28.78
CA ALA A 32 31.26 15.22 28.96
C ALA A 32 29.73 15.11 28.92
N LEU A 33 29.01 16.04 29.56
CA LEU A 33 27.54 16.10 29.51
C LEU A 33 27.01 16.40 28.11
N ILE A 34 27.62 17.35 27.40
CA ILE A 34 27.26 17.68 26.01
C ILE A 34 27.52 16.46 25.10
N THR A 35 28.67 15.80 25.22
CA THR A 35 29.01 14.61 24.45
C THR A 35 28.05 13.46 24.76
N ALA A 36 27.76 13.20 26.03
CA ALA A 36 26.79 12.17 26.42
C ALA A 36 25.38 12.48 25.89
N GLY A 37 24.95 13.74 25.98
CA GLY A 37 23.68 14.21 25.41
C GLY A 37 23.63 14.05 23.89
N TYR A 38 24.70 14.42 23.18
CA TYR A 38 24.82 14.25 21.73
C TYR A 38 24.79 12.77 21.32
N LEU A 39 25.56 11.91 22.00
CA LEU A 39 25.57 10.47 21.73
C LEU A 39 24.21 9.83 22.05
N GLY A 40 23.57 10.24 23.13
CA GLY A 40 22.20 9.82 23.48
C GLY A 40 21.19 10.23 22.43
N LEU A 41 21.23 11.48 21.96
CA LEU A 41 20.36 11.98 20.88
C LEU A 41 20.63 11.27 19.56
N LYS A 42 21.90 11.03 19.21
CA LYS A 42 22.30 10.27 18.02
C LYS A 42 21.79 8.84 18.07
N ALA A 43 21.86 8.18 19.23
CA ALA A 43 21.28 6.85 19.41
C ALA A 43 19.75 6.86 19.33
N PHE A 44 19.10 7.88 19.89
CA PHE A 44 17.64 8.05 19.86
C PHE A 44 17.09 8.27 18.45
N LEU A 45 17.80 9.04 17.63
CA LEU A 45 17.43 9.37 16.24
C LEU A 45 17.98 8.39 15.21
N LYS A 46 18.66 7.31 15.64
CA LYS A 46 19.20 6.31 14.73
C LYS A 46 18.03 5.63 13.98
N PRO A 47 18.07 5.55 12.65
CA PRO A 47 17.04 4.88 11.88
C PRO A 47 17.05 3.36 12.13
N ASN A 48 15.87 2.75 12.05
CA ASN A 48 15.65 1.32 12.18
C ASN A 48 15.70 0.66 10.80
N LEU A 49 16.91 0.34 10.35
CA LEU A 49 17.18 -0.14 9.00
C LEU A 49 17.49 -1.64 8.98
N THR A 50 16.90 -2.35 8.04
CA THR A 50 17.34 -3.69 7.64
C THR A 50 18.61 -3.59 6.79
N ILE A 51 19.34 -4.70 6.71
CA ILE A 51 20.52 -4.82 5.88
C ILE A 51 20.21 -5.90 4.85
N GLU A 52 20.33 -5.53 3.58
CA GLU A 52 20.04 -6.38 2.45
C GLU A 52 21.17 -6.29 1.43
N THR A 53 21.48 -7.40 0.77
CA THR A 53 22.53 -7.47 -0.25
C THR A 53 21.91 -7.91 -1.55
N VAL A 54 21.87 -7.01 -2.53
CA VAL A 54 21.30 -7.28 -3.86
C VAL A 54 22.41 -7.18 -4.89
N ASN A 55 22.74 -8.31 -5.52
CA ASN A 55 23.75 -8.37 -6.57
C ASN A 55 23.13 -8.25 -7.96
N GLN A 56 21.95 -8.86 -8.15
CA GLN A 56 21.25 -8.90 -9.42
C GLN A 56 19.73 -8.88 -9.20
N VAL A 57 19.01 -8.22 -10.10
CA VAL A 57 17.53 -8.18 -10.11
C VAL A 57 17.00 -9.08 -11.23
N HIS A 58 16.00 -9.89 -10.92
CA HIS A 58 15.30 -10.78 -11.86
C HIS A 58 13.80 -10.50 -11.77
N TYR A 59 13.17 -10.11 -12.88
CA TYR A 59 11.73 -9.89 -12.93
C TYR A 59 11.00 -11.23 -13.14
N LEU A 60 10.02 -11.52 -12.28
CA LEU A 60 9.30 -12.81 -12.30
C LEU A 60 8.05 -12.79 -13.19
N ASN A 61 7.46 -11.62 -13.39
CA ASN A 61 6.30 -11.44 -14.27
C ASN A 61 6.79 -11.30 -15.72
N LYS A 62 6.07 -11.92 -16.66
CA LYS A 62 6.23 -11.66 -18.10
C LYS A 62 5.11 -10.73 -18.59
N GLY A 63 5.20 -10.27 -19.84
CA GLY A 63 4.14 -9.52 -20.51
C GLY A 63 4.31 -8.00 -20.55
N TRP A 64 5.17 -7.43 -19.69
CA TRP A 64 5.50 -6.00 -19.73
C TRP A 64 6.87 -5.71 -20.33
N THR A 65 6.91 -4.70 -21.21
CA THR A 65 8.16 -4.04 -21.61
C THR A 65 8.73 -3.23 -20.44
N ASP A 66 10.01 -2.85 -20.54
CA ASP A 66 10.63 -1.97 -19.54
C ASP A 66 9.91 -0.64 -19.42
N GLU A 67 9.39 -0.11 -20.53
CA GLU A 67 8.59 1.12 -20.55
C GLU A 67 7.25 0.96 -19.81
N GLN A 68 6.51 -0.13 -20.05
CA GLN A 68 5.25 -0.39 -19.33
C GLN A 68 5.48 -0.54 -17.83
N ARG A 69 6.57 -1.22 -17.45
CA ARG A 69 6.96 -1.36 -16.05
C ARG A 69 7.34 -0.02 -15.42
N GLU A 70 8.09 0.80 -16.14
CA GLU A 70 8.45 2.14 -15.69
C GLU A 70 7.22 3.02 -15.49
N ARG A 71 6.25 2.98 -16.42
CA ARG A 71 4.96 3.66 -16.28
C ARG A 71 4.22 3.18 -15.02
N PHE A 72 4.07 1.87 -14.83
CA PHE A 72 3.44 1.35 -13.62
C PHE A 72 4.16 1.84 -12.34
N TYR A 73 5.48 1.91 -12.34
CA TYR A 73 6.26 2.32 -11.19
C TYR A 73 6.14 3.80 -10.83
N PHE A 74 6.00 4.69 -11.82
CA PHE A 74 6.23 6.13 -11.62
C PHE A 74 5.13 7.05 -12.18
N THR A 75 4.10 6.51 -12.83
CA THR A 75 2.90 7.29 -13.18
C THR A 75 2.22 7.77 -11.89
N PRO A 76 2.02 9.08 -11.71
CA PRO A 76 1.45 9.61 -10.49
C PRO A 76 -0.05 9.30 -10.40
N GLN A 77 -0.57 9.37 -9.16
CA GLN A 77 -2.01 9.31 -8.89
C GLN A 77 -2.55 10.63 -8.30
N GLY A 78 -1.69 11.63 -8.07
CA GLY A 78 -2.04 12.92 -7.52
C GLY A 78 -2.04 12.94 -5.99
N THR A 79 -1.18 12.12 -5.37
CA THR A 79 -0.99 12.10 -3.92
C THR A 79 0.08 13.06 -3.50
N GLU A 80 -0.08 13.68 -2.33
CA GLU A 80 0.95 14.52 -1.75
C GLU A 80 1.15 14.10 -0.30
N LEU A 81 2.39 13.79 0.11
CA LEU A 81 2.69 13.51 1.51
C LEU A 81 2.60 14.80 2.35
N LEU A 82 1.39 15.29 2.61
CA LEU A 82 1.06 16.58 3.26
C LEU A 82 1.65 17.81 2.56
N GLY A 83 1.81 17.75 1.24
CA GLY A 83 2.41 18.80 0.43
C GLY A 83 3.95 18.79 0.43
N LEU A 84 4.58 17.65 0.73
CA LEU A 84 6.05 17.53 0.60
C LEU A 84 6.48 17.75 -0.86
N GLU A 85 7.34 18.74 -1.09
CA GLU A 85 7.92 18.99 -2.42
C GLU A 85 8.97 17.92 -2.75
N TYR A 86 9.02 17.52 -4.02
CA TYR A 86 9.91 16.48 -4.53
C TYR A 86 11.39 16.82 -4.27
N ASP A 87 11.79 18.06 -4.61
CA ASP A 87 13.16 18.53 -4.42
C ASP A 87 13.57 18.60 -2.96
N TRP A 88 12.63 18.82 -2.05
CA TRP A 88 12.94 18.78 -0.61
C TRP A 88 13.27 17.35 -0.22
N PHE A 89 12.42 16.40 -0.61
CA PHE A 89 12.56 14.99 -0.25
C PHE A 89 13.93 14.43 -0.65
N ILE A 90 14.37 14.66 -1.90
CA ILE A 90 15.64 14.12 -2.40
C ILE A 90 16.88 14.79 -1.77
N ASN A 91 16.73 15.99 -1.18
CA ASN A 91 17.82 16.77 -0.60
C ASN A 91 17.90 16.75 0.93
N LEU A 92 16.94 16.13 1.60
CA LEU A 92 16.93 15.98 3.06
C LEU A 92 18.03 15.02 3.51
N GLU A 93 18.75 15.42 4.55
CA GLU A 93 19.77 14.58 5.21
C GLU A 93 19.18 13.93 6.48
N LEU A 94 19.62 12.73 6.84
CA LEU A 94 19.27 12.05 8.10
C LEU A 94 19.64 12.89 9.34
N PRO A 95 18.89 12.83 10.45
CA PRO A 95 19.19 13.63 11.64
C PRO A 95 20.59 13.34 12.18
N LEU A 96 21.34 14.41 12.50
CA LEU A 96 22.73 14.32 12.98
C LEU A 96 23.72 13.58 12.05
N SER A 97 23.36 13.37 10.77
CA SER A 97 24.24 12.86 9.71
C SER A 97 24.28 13.84 8.52
N LYS A 98 25.26 13.62 7.63
CA LYS A 98 25.33 14.21 6.29
C LYS A 98 24.76 13.28 5.20
N ASP A 99 24.45 12.03 5.54
CA ASP A 99 23.87 11.09 4.59
C ASP A 99 22.47 11.54 4.19
N LEU A 100 22.13 11.42 2.91
CA LEU A 100 20.79 11.71 2.41
C LEU A 100 19.79 10.69 2.97
N LEU A 101 18.61 11.18 3.34
CA LEU A 101 17.49 10.33 3.75
C LEU A 101 17.14 9.34 2.63
N THR A 102 17.18 9.81 1.39
CA THR A 102 16.89 9.05 0.16
C THR A 102 18.04 8.21 -0.36
N SER A 103 19.15 8.08 0.38
CA SER A 103 20.24 7.21 -0.07
C SER A 103 19.72 5.77 -0.30
N PRO A 104 20.22 5.06 -1.34
CA PRO A 104 19.76 3.71 -1.68
C PRO A 104 19.70 2.75 -0.47
N ASP A 105 20.70 2.79 0.40
CA ASP A 105 20.79 1.90 1.55
C ASP A 105 19.78 2.24 2.65
N ASN A 106 19.50 3.53 2.88
CA ASN A 106 18.46 3.94 3.82
C ASN A 106 17.07 3.52 3.32
N MET A 107 16.77 3.81 2.06
CA MET A 107 15.47 3.47 1.46
C MET A 107 15.27 1.95 1.43
N ARG A 108 16.29 1.19 1.00
CA ARG A 108 16.27 -0.27 1.05
C ARG A 108 16.09 -0.81 2.47
N GLY A 109 16.77 -0.21 3.44
CA GLY A 109 16.68 -0.59 4.85
C GLY A 109 15.29 -0.35 5.47
N TRP A 110 14.46 0.53 4.88
CA TRP A 110 13.05 0.66 5.25
C TRP A 110 12.10 -0.26 4.46
N GLY A 111 12.66 -1.11 3.60
CA GLY A 111 11.91 -2.05 2.75
C GLY A 111 11.43 -1.44 1.43
N PHE A 112 11.82 -0.21 1.09
CA PHE A 112 11.57 0.31 -0.25
C PHE A 112 12.41 -0.44 -1.29
N ILE A 113 11.87 -0.54 -2.48
CA ILE A 113 12.47 -1.30 -3.57
C ILE A 113 13.37 -0.36 -4.39
N VAL A 114 14.69 -0.56 -4.31
CA VAL A 114 15.69 0.25 -5.01
C VAL A 114 16.42 -0.60 -6.03
N THR A 115 16.40 -0.19 -7.29
CA THR A 115 17.12 -0.88 -8.36
C THR A 115 18.63 -0.56 -8.24
N PRO A 116 19.51 -1.57 -8.16
CA PRO A 116 20.95 -1.34 -8.16
C PRO A 116 21.41 -0.63 -9.44
N GLY A 117 22.22 0.42 -9.31
CA GLY A 117 22.76 1.15 -10.46
C GLY A 117 21.71 1.93 -11.27
N GLN A 118 20.53 2.18 -10.70
CA GLN A 118 19.44 2.91 -11.35
C GLN A 118 19.92 4.23 -11.96
N GLN A 119 19.48 4.48 -13.20
CA GLN A 119 19.78 5.71 -13.94
C GLN A 119 18.54 6.59 -14.02
N PRO A 120 18.70 7.92 -14.02
CA PRO A 120 17.59 8.84 -14.15
C PRO A 120 16.82 8.61 -15.44
N THR A 121 15.50 8.71 -15.36
CA THR A 121 14.61 8.65 -16.52
C THR A 121 13.65 9.85 -16.53
N THR A 122 12.84 9.98 -17.57
CA THR A 122 11.82 11.04 -17.63
C THR A 122 10.81 10.96 -16.49
N LEU A 123 10.36 9.74 -16.15
CA LEU A 123 9.39 9.51 -15.08
C LEU A 123 10.05 9.45 -13.69
N ASN A 124 11.34 9.09 -13.61
CA ASN A 124 12.08 9.05 -12.36
C ASN A 124 13.45 9.75 -12.45
N PRO A 125 13.46 11.09 -12.49
CA PRO A 125 14.68 11.86 -12.62
C PRO A 125 15.56 11.83 -11.34
N GLY A 126 14.97 11.57 -10.18
CA GLY A 126 15.66 11.55 -8.88
C GLY A 126 16.19 10.18 -8.44
N ASN A 127 16.13 9.14 -9.29
CA ASN A 127 16.49 7.76 -8.94
C ASN A 127 15.78 7.24 -7.67
N LEU A 128 14.51 7.61 -7.50
CA LEU A 128 13.74 7.21 -6.35
C LEU A 128 13.36 5.72 -6.41
N PRO A 129 13.13 5.08 -5.25
CA PRO A 129 12.59 3.74 -5.17
C PRO A 129 11.29 3.57 -5.96
N VAL A 130 10.98 2.32 -6.34
CA VAL A 130 9.70 1.98 -6.98
C VAL A 130 8.53 2.52 -6.16
N GLY A 131 7.63 3.23 -6.84
CA GLY A 131 6.44 3.80 -6.22
C GLY A 131 6.58 5.22 -5.68
N LEU A 132 7.78 5.81 -5.70
CA LEU A 132 7.99 7.20 -5.33
C LEU A 132 8.22 8.03 -6.59
N GLY A 133 7.16 8.71 -7.03
CA GLY A 133 7.11 9.51 -8.24
C GLY A 133 6.98 11.01 -7.96
N ARG A 134 6.49 11.74 -8.96
CA ARG A 134 6.18 13.18 -8.83
C ARG A 134 5.00 13.56 -9.71
N HIS A 135 4.31 14.61 -9.32
CA HIS A 135 3.41 15.38 -10.20
C HIS A 135 3.62 16.87 -9.98
N ILE A 136 3.04 17.65 -10.88
CA ILE A 136 2.99 19.12 -10.75
C ILE A 136 1.62 19.48 -10.23
N ASP A 137 1.58 20.17 -9.11
CA ASP A 137 0.37 20.82 -8.63
C ASP A 137 0.02 21.95 -9.63
N PRO A 138 -1.10 21.85 -10.38
CA PRO A 138 -1.44 22.80 -11.42
C PRO A 138 -1.73 24.21 -10.88
N LYS A 139 -2.09 24.34 -9.59
CA LYS A 139 -2.37 25.63 -8.97
C LYS A 139 -1.09 26.34 -8.54
N SER A 140 -0.18 25.62 -7.88
CA SER A 140 1.06 26.23 -7.37
C SER A 140 2.24 26.15 -8.34
N GLY A 141 2.15 25.31 -9.38
CA GLY A 141 3.24 25.03 -10.32
C GLY A 141 4.41 24.27 -9.68
N LYS A 142 4.21 23.70 -8.48
CA LYS A 142 5.26 23.02 -7.71
C LYS A 142 5.28 21.53 -7.97
N GLU A 143 6.48 20.97 -7.98
CA GLU A 143 6.70 19.53 -8.05
C GLU A 143 6.53 18.89 -6.66
N ARG A 144 5.59 17.96 -6.55
CA ARG A 144 5.22 17.30 -5.31
C ARG A 144 5.65 15.84 -5.34
N LEU A 145 5.99 15.29 -4.18
CA LEU A 145 6.26 13.86 -4.05
C LEU A 145 4.94 13.08 -4.15
N ASP A 146 4.84 12.22 -5.16
CA ASP A 146 3.71 11.32 -5.36
C ASP A 146 4.06 9.91 -4.87
N LEU A 147 3.11 9.29 -4.16
CA LEU A 147 3.15 7.89 -3.75
C LEU A 147 2.26 7.10 -4.71
N THR A 148 2.86 6.45 -5.71
CA THR A 148 2.11 5.72 -6.75
C THR A 148 1.62 4.36 -6.24
N CYS A 149 0.68 3.75 -6.97
CA CYS A 149 0.17 2.40 -6.70
C CYS A 149 1.31 1.37 -6.48
N ALA A 150 2.39 1.48 -7.25
CA ALA A 150 3.50 0.54 -7.22
C ALA A 150 4.28 0.50 -5.90
N MET A 151 4.18 1.54 -5.06
CA MET A 151 4.82 1.58 -3.74
C MET A 151 4.28 0.47 -2.82
N CYS A 152 2.98 0.21 -2.90
CA CYS A 152 2.29 -0.82 -2.12
C CYS A 152 2.17 -2.13 -2.89
N HIS A 153 2.06 -2.03 -4.22
CA HIS A 153 1.74 -3.14 -5.12
C HIS A 153 2.92 -3.58 -6.00
N THR A 154 4.14 -3.50 -5.48
CA THR A 154 5.31 -4.18 -6.06
C THR A 154 6.04 -4.93 -4.96
N GLY A 155 6.27 -6.22 -5.16
CA GLY A 155 6.98 -7.09 -4.21
C GLY A 155 8.42 -7.37 -4.63
N GLU A 156 9.25 -7.77 -3.67
CA GLU A 156 10.59 -8.27 -3.95
C GLU A 156 11.00 -9.31 -2.90
N LEU A 157 11.53 -10.44 -3.36
CA LEU A 157 12.07 -11.52 -2.53
C LEU A 157 13.57 -11.64 -2.76
N HIS A 158 14.34 -11.98 -1.74
CA HIS A 158 15.79 -12.17 -1.85
C HIS A 158 16.16 -13.63 -1.66
N TYR A 159 17.02 -14.17 -2.53
CA TYR A 159 17.55 -15.52 -2.39
C TYR A 159 19.00 -15.59 -2.90
N GLN A 160 19.94 -15.91 -1.99
CA GLN A 160 21.36 -16.05 -2.31
C GLN A 160 21.94 -14.83 -3.07
N GLY A 161 21.53 -13.61 -2.67
CA GLY A 161 21.97 -12.35 -3.29
C GLY A 161 21.23 -11.96 -4.58
N ASN A 162 20.27 -12.77 -5.05
CA ASN A 162 19.36 -12.42 -6.14
C ASN A 162 18.11 -11.75 -5.58
N ALA A 163 17.73 -10.59 -6.13
CA ALA A 163 16.43 -9.98 -5.92
C ALA A 163 15.45 -10.46 -7.00
N LEU A 164 14.36 -11.09 -6.57
CA LEU A 164 13.27 -11.55 -7.41
C LEU A 164 12.15 -10.51 -7.33
N ARG A 165 12.04 -9.67 -8.36
CA ARG A 165 11.05 -8.59 -8.45
C ARG A 165 9.72 -9.11 -8.94
N ILE A 166 8.65 -8.69 -8.27
CA ILE A 166 7.28 -9.12 -8.52
C ILE A 166 6.44 -7.88 -8.80
N ASP A 167 6.20 -7.62 -10.08
CA ASP A 167 5.30 -6.56 -10.53
C ASP A 167 3.86 -6.90 -10.13
N GLY A 168 3.13 -5.92 -9.60
CA GLY A 168 1.81 -6.14 -8.99
C GLY A 168 1.85 -6.97 -7.70
N GLY A 169 3.02 -7.23 -7.11
CA GLY A 169 3.20 -8.04 -5.90
C GLY A 169 2.93 -7.29 -4.59
N GLN A 170 3.18 -7.95 -3.46
CA GLN A 170 3.02 -7.37 -2.11
C GLN A 170 4.31 -6.68 -1.64
N ALA A 171 4.26 -5.38 -1.40
CA ALA A 171 5.40 -4.65 -0.84
C ALA A 171 5.60 -4.93 0.65
N VAL A 172 6.83 -4.77 1.14
CA VAL A 172 7.20 -4.90 2.58
C VAL A 172 7.84 -3.64 3.16
N GLN A 173 7.55 -2.49 2.56
CA GLN A 173 8.02 -1.18 3.01
C GLN A 173 7.29 -0.70 4.29
N SER A 174 7.79 0.37 4.93
CA SER A 174 7.33 0.89 6.24
C SER A 174 6.71 2.30 6.24
N ILE A 175 6.15 2.77 5.13
CA ILE A 175 5.57 4.11 4.93
C ILE A 175 4.55 4.46 6.02
N SER A 176 3.74 3.47 6.43
CA SER A 176 2.65 3.67 7.38
C SER A 176 3.06 3.39 8.83
N ASN A 177 4.26 2.83 9.06
CA ASN A 177 4.75 2.54 10.41
C ASN A 177 5.26 3.81 11.11
N ALA A 178 4.49 4.29 12.08
CA ALA A 178 4.80 5.47 12.88
C ALA A 178 5.73 5.20 14.08
N LYS A 179 6.38 4.03 14.16
CA LYS A 179 7.38 3.80 15.21
C LYS A 179 8.67 4.59 14.99
N ARG A 180 9.35 4.86 16.11
CA ARG A 180 10.62 5.59 16.13
C ARG A 180 11.66 4.87 15.29
N GLY A 181 12.29 5.59 14.37
CA GLY A 181 13.35 5.09 13.50
C GLY A 181 12.83 4.53 12.17
N GLU A 182 11.52 4.37 12.01
CA GLU A 182 10.90 4.08 10.72
C GLU A 182 10.86 5.32 9.82
N PHE A 183 10.55 5.10 8.54
CA PHE A 183 10.63 6.11 7.50
C PHE A 183 9.93 7.42 7.87
N ILE A 184 8.63 7.39 8.22
CA ILE A 184 7.85 8.62 8.39
C ILE A 184 8.29 9.44 9.61
N THR A 185 8.68 8.77 10.70
CA THR A 185 9.20 9.47 11.90
C THR A 185 10.59 10.03 11.66
N THR A 186 11.41 9.33 10.87
CA THR A 186 12.74 9.80 10.47
C THR A 186 12.67 10.95 9.47
N LEU A 187 11.69 10.94 8.57
CA LEU A 187 11.40 12.06 7.66
C LEU A 187 11.05 13.32 8.45
N ALA A 188 10.09 13.24 9.36
CA ALA A 188 9.71 14.36 10.22
C ALA A 188 10.91 14.88 11.04
N ALA A 189 11.71 13.98 11.63
CA ALA A 189 12.92 14.34 12.35
C ALA A 189 13.98 15.00 11.45
N SER A 190 14.10 14.58 10.19
CA SER A 190 15.04 15.14 9.21
C SER A 190 14.66 16.56 8.80
N VAL A 191 13.37 16.84 8.63
CA VAL A 191 12.84 18.18 8.36
C VAL A 191 13.13 19.11 9.55
N VAL A 192 12.80 18.68 10.77
CA VAL A 192 13.10 19.46 11.99
C VAL A 192 14.60 19.71 12.14
N ALA A 193 15.43 18.67 11.98
CA ALA A 193 16.88 18.79 12.07
C ALA A 193 17.44 19.75 11.02
N THR A 194 16.87 19.79 9.82
CA THR A 194 17.24 20.72 8.75
C THR A 194 16.94 22.17 9.12
N LEU A 195 15.79 22.43 9.75
CA LEU A 195 15.40 23.79 10.13
C LEU A 195 16.19 24.36 11.31
N ILE A 196 16.53 23.53 12.30
CA ILE A 196 17.16 23.99 13.55
C ILE A 196 18.69 23.98 13.51
N ASN A 197 19.31 23.24 12.59
CA ASN A 197 20.77 23.18 12.46
C ASN A 197 21.25 24.12 11.35
N PRO A 198 21.95 25.23 11.67
CA PRO A 198 22.35 26.22 10.66
C PRO A 198 23.23 25.65 9.54
N SER A 199 24.14 24.74 9.87
CA SER A 199 25.03 24.14 8.87
C SER A 199 24.30 23.18 7.94
N LYS A 200 23.30 22.43 8.45
CA LYS A 200 22.45 21.57 7.62
C LYS A 200 21.49 22.40 6.77
N TRP A 201 20.88 23.43 7.37
CA TRP A 201 20.05 24.40 6.66
C TRP A 201 20.78 24.99 5.46
N SER A 202 22.03 25.45 5.65
CA SER A 202 22.84 26.00 4.56
C SER A 202 22.97 25.02 3.40
N ARG A 203 23.43 23.79 3.65
CA ARG A 203 23.61 22.78 2.58
C ARG A 203 22.32 22.44 1.86
N PHE A 204 21.23 22.26 2.61
CA PHE A 204 19.92 22.00 2.04
C PHE A 204 19.45 23.16 1.16
N ALA A 205 19.54 24.39 1.68
CA ALA A 205 19.15 25.59 0.95
C ALA A 205 20.05 25.87 -0.26
N ASP A 206 21.35 25.54 -0.19
CA ASP A 206 22.28 25.60 -1.32
C ASP A 206 21.77 24.74 -2.49
N ARG A 207 21.34 23.50 -2.19
CA ARG A 207 20.87 22.52 -3.19
C ARG A 207 19.49 22.87 -3.76
N VAL A 208 18.58 23.39 -2.94
CA VAL A 208 17.16 23.59 -3.31
C VAL A 208 16.85 25.01 -3.81
N ALA A 209 17.45 26.02 -3.19
CA ALA A 209 17.11 27.44 -3.45
C ALA A 209 18.30 28.27 -3.95
N GLY A 210 19.49 27.68 -4.12
CA GLY A 210 20.71 28.42 -4.43
C GLY A 210 21.10 29.40 -3.32
N GLN A 211 21.85 30.46 -3.63
CA GLN A 211 22.41 31.41 -2.65
C GLN A 211 21.55 32.65 -2.39
N ASP A 212 20.44 32.85 -3.12
CA ASP A 212 19.63 34.06 -2.99
C ASP A 212 18.93 34.16 -1.61
N PRO A 213 19.15 35.23 -0.83
CA PRO A 213 18.57 35.36 0.50
C PRO A 213 17.03 35.39 0.52
N ALA A 214 16.39 35.98 -0.50
CA ALA A 214 14.94 36.08 -0.55
C ALA A 214 14.30 34.71 -0.83
N THR A 215 14.84 33.95 -1.79
CA THR A 215 14.43 32.58 -2.09
C THR A 215 14.63 31.68 -0.88
N ARG A 216 15.77 31.77 -0.17
CA ARG A 216 16.03 31.01 1.05
C ARG A 216 15.03 31.30 2.17
N ASN A 217 14.71 32.58 2.38
CA ASN A 217 13.73 32.98 3.38
C ASN A 217 12.34 32.45 3.04
N GLN A 218 11.97 32.45 1.75
CA GLN A 218 10.71 31.88 1.29
C GLN A 218 10.67 30.35 1.47
N LEU A 219 11.74 29.64 1.08
CA LEU A 219 11.90 28.20 1.30
C LEU A 219 11.76 27.85 2.79
N ARG A 220 12.38 28.65 3.66
CA ARG A 220 12.28 28.44 5.11
C ARG A 220 10.84 28.57 5.61
N LYS A 221 10.10 29.57 5.16
CA LYS A 221 8.68 29.74 5.50
C LYS A 221 7.83 28.56 5.01
N GLN A 222 8.09 28.09 3.79
CA GLN A 222 7.37 26.96 3.21
C GLN A 222 7.59 25.66 4.00
N ILE A 223 8.83 25.37 4.42
CA ILE A 223 9.13 24.17 5.23
C ILE A 223 8.54 24.29 6.63
N TRP A 224 8.48 25.49 7.21
CA TRP A 224 7.73 25.71 8.45
C TRP A 224 6.23 25.45 8.27
N GLY A 225 5.65 25.87 7.14
CA GLY A 225 4.26 25.55 6.77
C GLY A 225 4.03 24.04 6.68
N PHE A 226 4.94 23.32 6.01
CA PHE A 226 4.91 21.86 5.93
C PHE A 226 4.97 21.17 7.31
N LEU A 227 5.81 21.66 8.23
CA LEU A 227 5.78 21.19 9.63
C LEU A 227 4.45 21.47 10.33
N GLY A 228 3.77 22.57 9.97
CA GLY A 228 2.41 22.87 10.39
C GLY A 228 1.42 21.79 9.93
N ASN A 229 1.47 21.41 8.65
CA ASN A 229 0.64 20.33 8.09
C ASN A 229 0.89 18.99 8.81
N ILE A 230 2.16 18.64 9.03
CA ILE A 230 2.53 17.43 9.81
C ILE A 230 1.90 17.51 11.21
N LYS A 231 2.06 18.63 11.91
CA LYS A 231 1.52 18.80 13.27
C LYS A 231 0.00 18.67 13.29
N GLN A 232 -0.70 19.29 12.35
CA GLN A 232 -2.15 19.20 12.23
C GLN A 232 -2.58 17.74 12.00
N PHE A 233 -1.96 17.08 11.02
CA PHE A 233 -2.26 15.69 10.70
C PHE A 233 -2.04 14.75 11.90
N VAL A 234 -0.89 14.80 12.58
CA VAL A 234 -0.60 13.92 13.73
C VAL A 234 -1.41 14.27 14.98
N SER A 235 -2.08 15.42 15.00
CA SER A 235 -3.04 15.77 16.06
C SER A 235 -4.47 15.27 15.78
N GLY A 236 -4.79 14.99 14.51
CA GLY A 236 -6.07 14.49 14.03
C GLY A 236 -5.96 13.09 13.42
N ALA A 237 -6.22 12.96 12.12
CA ALA A 237 -6.26 11.67 11.40
C ALA A 237 -5.00 10.82 11.54
N GLY A 238 -3.82 11.40 11.73
CA GLY A 238 -2.54 10.72 11.93
C GLY A 238 -2.19 10.42 13.39
N ALA A 239 -3.09 10.69 14.35
CA ALA A 239 -2.77 10.58 15.77
C ALA A 239 -2.45 9.13 16.19
N PRO A 240 -1.32 8.87 16.88
CA PRO A 240 -0.92 7.50 17.26
C PRO A 240 -1.97 6.73 18.07
N LYS A 241 -2.82 7.42 18.84
CA LYS A 241 -3.93 6.81 19.61
C LYS A 241 -4.98 6.13 18.71
N LEU A 242 -5.10 6.56 17.46
CA LEU A 242 -6.01 5.97 16.48
C LEU A 242 -5.42 4.72 15.83
N TYR A 243 -4.11 4.48 15.95
CA TYR A 243 -3.39 3.34 15.36
C TYR A 243 -2.67 2.53 16.44
N PRO A 244 -3.40 1.91 17.39
CA PRO A 244 -2.79 1.24 18.55
C PRO A 244 -2.08 -0.08 18.17
N VAL A 245 -2.41 -0.65 17.01
CA VAL A 245 -1.73 -1.84 16.47
C VAL A 245 -0.66 -1.36 15.50
N GLU A 246 0.59 -1.71 15.80
CA GLU A 246 1.70 -1.40 14.89
C GLU A 246 1.52 -2.16 13.57
N GLU A 247 1.37 -1.41 12.49
CA GLU A 247 1.14 -1.97 11.16
C GLU A 247 2.39 -2.74 10.66
N GLY A 248 3.58 -2.27 11.05
CA GLY A 248 4.84 -2.93 10.77
C GLY A 248 5.29 -2.75 9.31
N ARG A 249 5.79 -3.82 8.70
CA ARG A 249 6.29 -3.84 7.31
C ARG A 249 5.26 -4.53 6.41
N GLY A 250 4.85 -3.88 5.32
CA GLY A 250 3.98 -4.47 4.29
C GLY A 250 2.48 -4.58 4.62
N ARG A 251 2.01 -3.87 5.64
CA ARG A 251 0.59 -3.86 6.03
C ARG A 251 0.14 -2.45 6.40
N THR A 252 -1.15 -2.18 6.23
CA THR A 252 -1.79 -0.92 6.61
C THR A 252 -3.28 -1.13 6.87
N ASP A 253 -3.89 -0.41 7.80
CA ASP A 253 -5.36 -0.37 7.93
C ASP A 253 -5.92 0.65 6.93
N ALA A 254 -5.89 0.29 5.64
CA ALA A 254 -6.22 1.20 4.54
C ALA A 254 -7.61 1.81 4.69
N VAL A 255 -8.63 0.99 4.96
CA VAL A 255 -10.02 1.45 5.09
C VAL A 255 -10.19 2.37 6.29
N GLY A 256 -9.63 2.01 7.45
CA GLY A 256 -9.68 2.87 8.63
C GLY A 256 -8.96 4.20 8.43
N ARG A 257 -7.81 4.18 7.73
CA ARG A 257 -7.06 5.39 7.36
C ARG A 257 -7.82 6.28 6.39
N ILE A 258 -8.33 5.72 5.30
CA ILE A 258 -9.17 6.45 4.33
C ILE A 258 -10.33 7.14 5.06
N ALA A 259 -11.04 6.40 5.91
CA ALA A 259 -12.18 6.96 6.61
C ALA A 259 -11.80 8.08 7.61
N ASN A 260 -10.68 7.94 8.33
CA ASN A 260 -10.18 9.00 9.22
C ASN A 260 -9.71 10.24 8.46
N VAL A 261 -9.07 10.06 7.30
CA VAL A 261 -8.61 11.16 6.45
C VAL A 261 -9.83 11.86 5.84
N VAL A 262 -10.63 11.14 5.06
CA VAL A 262 -11.73 11.72 4.30
C VAL A 262 -12.83 12.27 5.21
N PHE A 263 -13.36 11.47 6.13
CA PHE A 263 -14.52 11.87 6.92
C PHE A 263 -14.16 12.67 8.18
N GLY A 264 -12.91 12.59 8.63
CA GLY A 264 -12.45 13.28 9.83
C GLY A 264 -11.64 14.54 9.52
N TYR A 265 -10.61 14.41 8.69
CA TYR A 265 -9.67 15.48 8.40
C TYR A 265 -10.15 16.38 7.25
N ASP A 266 -10.52 15.82 6.09
CA ASP A 266 -10.90 16.61 4.91
C ASP A 266 -12.30 17.24 5.02
N LEU A 267 -13.24 16.56 5.71
CA LEU A 267 -14.56 17.11 6.04
C LEU A 267 -14.57 18.02 7.28
N ASP A 268 -13.41 18.22 7.92
CA ASP A 268 -13.27 18.94 9.20
C ASP A 268 -14.31 18.49 10.24
N GLU A 269 -14.37 17.18 10.48
CA GLU A 269 -15.29 16.56 11.45
C GLU A 269 -14.53 15.65 12.42
N PRO A 270 -13.86 16.20 13.44
CA PRO A 270 -13.07 15.42 14.39
C PRO A 270 -13.86 14.33 15.13
N ALA A 271 -15.18 14.43 15.21
CA ALA A 271 -16.03 13.40 15.80
C ALA A 271 -16.07 12.11 14.96
N ASN A 272 -15.60 12.15 13.70
CA ASN A 272 -15.50 10.99 12.82
C ASN A 272 -14.24 10.16 12.99
N TYR A 273 -13.25 10.60 13.77
CA TYR A 273 -12.06 9.78 14.01
C TYR A 273 -12.40 8.45 14.72
N ARG A 274 -11.95 7.33 14.16
CA ARG A 274 -12.11 5.97 14.69
C ARG A 274 -10.76 5.30 14.86
N VAL A 275 -10.73 4.33 15.77
CA VAL A 275 -9.53 3.50 15.97
C VAL A 275 -9.38 2.57 14.77
N ALA A 276 -8.29 2.70 14.04
CA ALA A 276 -7.88 1.83 12.94
C ALA A 276 -6.83 0.85 13.47
N ASN A 277 -7.28 -0.34 13.88
CA ASN A 277 -6.48 -1.37 14.53
C ASN A 277 -6.44 -2.69 13.76
N ALA A 278 -6.77 -2.68 12.46
CA ALA A 278 -6.88 -3.86 11.63
C ALA A 278 -5.95 -3.79 10.40
N PRO A 279 -4.62 -3.74 10.58
CA PRO A 279 -3.71 -3.67 9.44
C PRO A 279 -3.80 -4.92 8.56
N VAL A 280 -4.02 -4.70 7.27
CA VAL A 280 -4.07 -5.75 6.24
C VAL A 280 -2.87 -5.66 5.32
N SER A 281 -2.39 -6.79 4.80
CA SER A 281 -1.28 -6.86 3.86
C SER A 281 -1.67 -6.31 2.49
N TYR A 282 -0.75 -5.71 1.74
CA TYR A 282 -1.07 -5.22 0.39
C TYR A 282 -1.43 -6.38 -0.56
N PRO A 283 -2.64 -6.39 -1.16
CA PRO A 283 -3.02 -7.46 -2.07
C PRO A 283 -2.21 -7.39 -3.37
N PHE A 284 -1.89 -8.55 -3.97
CA PHE A 284 -1.32 -8.58 -5.32
C PHE A 284 -2.37 -8.22 -6.38
N LEU A 285 -1.94 -7.74 -7.55
CA LEU A 285 -2.78 -7.07 -8.54
C LEU A 285 -3.03 -7.85 -9.83
N TRP A 286 -2.26 -8.89 -10.15
CA TRP A 286 -2.61 -9.71 -11.32
C TRP A 286 -4.00 -10.35 -11.12
N ASP A 287 -4.71 -10.51 -12.23
CA ASP A 287 -6.10 -10.99 -12.33
C ASP A 287 -7.20 -10.08 -11.70
N ILE A 288 -6.90 -8.98 -11.00
CA ILE A 288 -7.93 -8.21 -10.29
C ILE A 288 -9.03 -7.66 -11.20
N TRP A 289 -8.70 -7.33 -12.45
CA TRP A 289 -9.66 -6.82 -13.43
C TRP A 289 -10.73 -7.85 -13.79
N ARG A 290 -10.50 -9.13 -13.50
CA ARG A 290 -11.47 -10.22 -13.71
C ARG A 290 -12.48 -10.30 -12.58
N PHE A 291 -12.20 -9.72 -11.41
CA PHE A 291 -13.04 -9.87 -10.23
C PHE A 291 -14.26 -8.94 -10.33
N ASP A 292 -15.41 -9.43 -9.86
CA ASP A 292 -16.63 -8.62 -9.77
C ASP A 292 -16.60 -7.61 -8.61
N TRP A 293 -15.88 -7.96 -7.54
CA TRP A 293 -15.64 -7.12 -6.37
C TRP A 293 -14.16 -7.24 -5.96
N VAL A 294 -13.59 -6.19 -5.37
CA VAL A 294 -12.17 -6.14 -4.96
C VAL A 294 -12.03 -5.71 -3.50
N GLN A 295 -10.79 -5.62 -3.02
CA GLN A 295 -10.42 -5.51 -1.59
C GLN A 295 -10.67 -6.79 -0.78
N TYR A 296 -10.03 -6.92 0.39
CA TYR A 296 -10.15 -8.14 1.21
C TYR A 296 -11.57 -8.41 1.68
N THR A 297 -12.31 -7.37 2.07
CA THR A 297 -13.73 -7.46 2.45
C THR A 297 -14.67 -7.41 1.26
N GLY A 298 -14.16 -7.18 0.03
CA GLY A 298 -14.97 -7.21 -1.18
C GLY A 298 -15.88 -6.02 -1.40
N PHE A 299 -15.67 -4.90 -0.71
CA PHE A 299 -16.75 -3.93 -0.57
C PHE A 299 -16.99 -3.03 -1.79
N THR A 300 -16.11 -3.01 -2.79
CA THR A 300 -16.21 -2.11 -3.96
C THR A 300 -15.95 -2.85 -5.29
N ASN A 301 -16.56 -2.37 -6.38
CA ASN A 301 -16.56 -3.05 -7.69
C ASN A 301 -16.00 -2.21 -8.87
N GLN A 302 -15.98 -0.88 -8.77
CA GLN A 302 -15.64 0.03 -9.88
C GLN A 302 -14.21 0.56 -9.71
N ALA A 303 -13.37 0.44 -10.74
CA ALA A 303 -11.93 0.67 -10.67
C ALA A 303 -11.51 2.12 -10.37
N MET A 304 -12.01 3.10 -11.11
CA MET A 304 -11.74 4.52 -10.89
C MET A 304 -12.26 5.04 -9.55
N ALA A 305 -13.48 4.67 -9.17
CA ALA A 305 -14.04 5.06 -7.87
C ALA A 305 -13.18 4.51 -6.72
N ARG A 306 -12.76 3.25 -6.82
CA ARG A 306 -11.80 2.64 -5.90
C ARG A 306 -10.49 3.42 -5.87
N ASN A 307 -9.88 3.69 -7.03
CA ASN A 307 -8.57 4.34 -7.13
C ASN A 307 -8.58 5.77 -6.57
N VAL A 308 -9.65 6.54 -6.85
CA VAL A 308 -9.87 7.86 -6.27
C VAL A 308 -9.99 7.75 -4.74
N GLY A 309 -10.83 6.84 -4.23
CA GLY A 309 -10.99 6.64 -2.79
C GLY A 309 -9.70 6.22 -2.08
N GLU A 310 -8.90 5.35 -2.70
CA GLU A 310 -7.59 4.94 -2.20
C GLU A 310 -6.60 6.11 -2.19
N SER A 311 -6.53 6.90 -3.26
CA SER A 311 -5.64 8.06 -3.37
C SER A 311 -5.92 9.13 -2.31
N LEU A 312 -7.19 9.40 -2.02
CA LEU A 312 -7.58 10.26 -0.90
C LEU A 312 -7.00 9.74 0.43
N GLY A 313 -7.08 8.43 0.67
CA GLY A 313 -6.49 7.79 1.85
C GLY A 313 -4.97 7.86 1.93
N VAL A 314 -4.29 7.98 0.79
CA VAL A 314 -2.84 8.22 0.71
C VAL A 314 -2.50 9.72 0.56
N LEU A 315 -3.42 10.58 1.00
CA LEU A 315 -3.25 12.04 1.13
C LEU A 315 -3.20 12.78 -0.22
N ALA A 316 -3.97 12.34 -1.22
CA ALA A 316 -4.33 13.21 -2.33
C ALA A 316 -5.10 14.43 -1.80
N PRO A 317 -4.61 15.67 -2.02
CA PRO A 317 -5.30 16.86 -1.57
C PRO A 317 -6.72 16.95 -2.13
N ILE A 318 -7.68 17.29 -1.28
CA ILE A 318 -9.05 17.56 -1.67
C ILE A 318 -9.64 18.71 -0.86
N LYS A 319 -10.38 19.62 -1.51
CA LYS A 319 -11.07 20.72 -0.85
C LYS A 319 -12.56 20.40 -0.70
N LEU A 320 -13.01 20.01 0.49
CA LEU A 320 -14.43 19.68 0.72
C LEU A 320 -15.19 20.75 1.50
N VAL A 321 -14.49 21.48 2.36
CA VAL A 321 -15.05 22.49 3.26
C VAL A 321 -14.31 23.83 3.13
N ASN A 322 -14.95 24.92 3.56
CA ASN A 322 -14.31 26.23 3.71
C ASN A 322 -13.48 26.30 5.03
N ASP A 323 -12.86 27.45 5.28
CA ASP A 323 -12.05 27.69 6.49
C ASP A 323 -12.87 27.63 7.79
N GLU A 324 -14.19 27.79 7.70
CA GLU A 324 -15.15 27.66 8.79
C GLU A 324 -15.67 26.21 8.98
N GLY A 325 -15.23 25.25 8.16
CA GLY A 325 -15.62 23.84 8.24
C GLY A 325 -17.00 23.51 7.66
N GLU A 326 -17.60 24.44 6.90
CA GLU A 326 -18.86 24.30 6.19
C GLU A 326 -18.64 23.63 4.82
N LEU A 327 -19.54 22.73 4.42
CA LEU A 327 -19.44 22.04 3.12
C LEU A 327 -19.49 23.05 1.96
N LEU A 328 -18.52 22.95 1.05
CA LEU A 328 -18.54 23.70 -0.19
C LEU A 328 -19.64 23.20 -1.11
N THR A 329 -20.40 24.13 -1.69
CA THR A 329 -21.43 23.85 -2.71
C THR A 329 -21.15 24.58 -4.03
N SER A 330 -20.02 25.29 -4.09
CA SER A 330 -19.52 26.02 -5.26
C SER A 330 -18.68 25.11 -6.17
N GLU A 331 -18.16 25.67 -7.26
CA GLU A 331 -17.18 25.01 -8.14
C GLU A 331 -15.93 24.51 -7.39
N GLU A 332 -15.64 25.07 -6.21
CA GLU A 332 -14.48 24.70 -5.39
C GLU A 332 -14.62 23.35 -4.66
N PHE A 333 -15.83 22.80 -4.53
CA PHE A 333 -16.04 21.50 -3.86
C PHE A 333 -15.31 20.39 -4.61
N GLY A 334 -14.47 19.59 -3.97
CA GLY A 334 -13.78 18.48 -4.61
C GLY A 334 -12.61 18.90 -5.50
N GLU A 335 -12.16 20.17 -5.44
CA GLU A 335 -10.90 20.56 -6.05
C GLU A 335 -9.77 19.66 -5.54
N SER A 336 -9.08 19.01 -6.48
CA SER A 336 -8.05 18.03 -6.19
C SER A 336 -6.98 18.05 -7.29
N VAL A 337 -5.86 17.38 -7.01
CA VAL A 337 -4.75 17.16 -7.94
C VAL A 337 -4.66 15.70 -8.38
N ILE A 338 -5.69 14.90 -8.11
CA ILE A 338 -5.81 13.51 -8.57
C ILE A 338 -5.60 13.41 -10.08
N ASP A 339 -4.68 12.53 -10.50
CA ASP A 339 -4.36 12.29 -11.91
C ASP A 339 -5.22 11.15 -12.48
N LEU A 340 -6.40 11.49 -13.00
CA LEU A 340 -7.31 10.53 -13.61
C LEU A 340 -6.72 9.83 -14.84
N ALA A 341 -5.94 10.55 -15.66
CA ALA A 341 -5.28 9.98 -16.83
C ALA A 341 -4.19 9.00 -16.40
N GLY A 342 -3.41 9.35 -15.38
CA GLY A 342 -2.44 8.45 -14.74
C GLY A 342 -3.09 7.17 -14.21
N MET A 343 -4.20 7.30 -13.48
CA MET A 343 -4.97 6.15 -13.00
C MET A 343 -5.49 5.27 -14.13
N HIS A 344 -6.07 5.87 -15.17
CA HIS A 344 -6.59 5.14 -16.34
C HIS A 344 -5.47 4.40 -17.08
N CYS A 345 -4.30 5.03 -17.24
CA CYS A 345 -3.10 4.40 -17.77
C CYS A 345 -2.66 3.17 -16.95
N VAL A 346 -2.60 3.33 -15.62
CA VAL A 346 -2.14 2.26 -14.72
C VAL A 346 -3.12 1.08 -14.71
N GLU A 347 -4.43 1.33 -14.66
CA GLU A 347 -5.45 0.26 -14.74
C GLU A 347 -5.33 -0.52 -16.06
N GLY A 348 -5.23 0.17 -17.20
CA GLY A 348 -5.06 -0.47 -18.51
C GLY A 348 -3.77 -1.31 -18.58
N THR A 349 -2.67 -0.78 -18.04
CA THR A 349 -1.38 -1.49 -17.96
C THR A 349 -1.48 -2.73 -17.07
N LEU A 350 -2.16 -2.64 -15.93
CA LEU A 350 -2.39 -3.74 -15.00
C LEU A 350 -3.17 -4.91 -15.60
N ARG A 351 -4.06 -4.65 -16.57
CA ARG A 351 -4.85 -5.74 -17.19
C ARG A 351 -4.03 -6.76 -17.96
N SER A 352 -2.86 -6.37 -18.46
CA SER A 352 -1.93 -7.27 -19.16
C SER A 352 -0.93 -7.97 -18.23
N LEU A 353 -0.95 -7.67 -16.94
CA LEU A 353 0.00 -8.25 -15.98
C LEU A 353 -0.27 -9.74 -15.77
N GLU A 354 0.70 -10.58 -16.13
CA GLU A 354 0.67 -12.00 -15.82
C GLU A 354 1.14 -12.29 -14.38
N PRO A 355 0.66 -13.39 -13.76
CA PRO A 355 1.21 -13.89 -12.49
C PRO A 355 2.72 -14.19 -12.57
N PRO A 356 3.47 -14.06 -11.45
CA PRO A 356 4.90 -14.37 -11.42
C PRO A 356 5.18 -15.86 -11.64
N ARG A 357 6.23 -16.16 -12.40
CA ARG A 357 6.64 -17.53 -12.71
C ARG A 357 7.76 -18.00 -11.77
N TRP A 358 7.71 -19.27 -11.39
CA TRP A 358 8.78 -19.90 -10.61
C TRP A 358 10.09 -19.96 -11.40
N PRO A 359 11.18 -19.33 -10.94
CA PRO A 359 12.45 -19.32 -11.65
C PRO A 359 13.28 -20.57 -11.29
N GLU A 360 13.09 -21.68 -12.02
CA GLU A 360 13.79 -22.96 -11.73
C GLU A 360 15.33 -22.80 -11.64
N ALA A 361 15.90 -21.91 -12.46
CA ALA A 361 17.33 -21.62 -12.47
C ALA A 361 17.86 -20.97 -11.17
N ILE A 362 16.99 -20.40 -10.34
CA ILE A 362 17.35 -19.69 -9.10
C ILE A 362 16.82 -20.43 -7.87
N LEU A 363 15.55 -20.84 -7.88
CA LEU A 363 14.87 -21.43 -6.72
C LEU A 363 14.81 -22.97 -6.77
N GLY A 364 15.35 -23.60 -7.81
CA GLY A 364 15.40 -25.04 -7.98
C GLY A 364 14.30 -25.60 -8.88
N ASN A 365 14.54 -26.81 -9.40
CA ASN A 365 13.62 -27.48 -10.31
C ASN A 365 12.34 -27.95 -9.62
N ILE A 366 11.27 -28.06 -10.40
CA ILE A 366 9.97 -28.55 -9.94
C ILE A 366 9.90 -30.08 -10.07
N ASP A 367 9.49 -30.75 -8.99
CA ASP A 367 9.09 -32.15 -9.05
C ASP A 367 7.70 -32.25 -9.70
N THR A 368 7.66 -32.57 -10.99
CA THR A 368 6.42 -32.62 -11.77
C THR A 368 5.47 -33.71 -11.28
N GLN A 369 5.97 -34.82 -10.72
CA GLN A 369 5.11 -35.89 -10.23
C GLN A 369 4.41 -35.44 -8.94
N LEU A 370 5.16 -34.81 -8.04
CA LEU A 370 4.63 -34.26 -6.79
C LEU A 370 3.68 -33.08 -7.06
N ALA A 371 4.03 -32.18 -7.99
CA ALA A 371 3.15 -31.10 -8.44
C ALA A 371 1.86 -31.61 -9.07
N THR A 372 1.90 -32.72 -9.82
CA THR A 372 0.68 -33.35 -10.39
C THR A 372 -0.23 -33.87 -9.27
N GLN A 373 0.32 -34.52 -8.25
CA GLN A 373 -0.45 -34.93 -7.07
C GLN A 373 -1.05 -33.72 -6.35
N GLY A 374 -0.28 -32.63 -6.22
CA GLY A 374 -0.72 -31.38 -5.62
C GLY A 374 -1.85 -30.71 -6.40
N LYS A 375 -1.78 -30.74 -7.74
CA LYS A 375 -2.83 -30.27 -8.63
C LYS A 375 -4.14 -31.01 -8.35
N ASP A 376 -4.12 -32.33 -8.40
CA ASP A 376 -5.34 -33.13 -8.21
C ASP A 376 -5.94 -32.88 -6.82
N LEU A 377 -5.11 -32.78 -5.79
CA LEU A 377 -5.54 -32.45 -4.43
C LEU A 377 -6.10 -31.02 -4.32
N PHE A 378 -5.51 -30.04 -5.02
CA PHE A 378 -6.01 -28.67 -5.04
C PHE A 378 -7.39 -28.56 -5.70
N LEU A 379 -7.58 -29.25 -6.83
CA LEU A 379 -8.87 -29.27 -7.54
C LEU A 379 -9.97 -29.87 -6.67
N ASP A 380 -9.64 -30.91 -5.89
CA ASP A 380 -10.57 -31.57 -4.98
C ASP A 380 -10.87 -30.76 -3.71
N GLN A 381 -9.83 -30.19 -3.07
CA GLN A 381 -9.95 -29.64 -1.71
C GLN A 381 -9.98 -28.10 -1.64
N CYS A 382 -9.48 -27.39 -2.65
CA CYS A 382 -9.20 -25.95 -2.56
C CYS A 382 -9.97 -25.11 -3.57
N GLN A 383 -10.17 -25.63 -4.80
CA GLN A 383 -10.76 -24.88 -5.90
C GLN A 383 -12.19 -24.39 -5.60
N ALA A 384 -12.97 -25.09 -4.76
CA ALA A 384 -14.31 -24.64 -4.39
C ALA A 384 -14.33 -23.26 -3.71
N CYS A 385 -13.25 -22.86 -3.03
CA CYS A 385 -13.09 -21.50 -2.52
C CYS A 385 -12.19 -20.65 -3.42
N HIS A 386 -11.05 -21.21 -3.85
CA HIS A 386 -9.97 -20.47 -4.53
C HIS A 386 -10.00 -20.54 -6.06
N GLY A 387 -10.95 -21.23 -6.67
CA GLY A 387 -11.03 -21.32 -8.12
C GLY A 387 -11.37 -19.96 -8.75
N PRO A 388 -11.09 -19.77 -10.05
CA PRO A 388 -11.80 -18.76 -10.79
C PRO A 388 -13.29 -19.17 -10.89
N HIS A 389 -14.16 -18.46 -10.17
CA HIS A 389 -15.61 -18.67 -10.19
C HIS A 389 -16.23 -17.97 -11.40
N LYS A 390 -15.95 -18.52 -12.58
CA LYS A 390 -16.33 -17.93 -13.88
C LYS A 390 -17.84 -17.86 -14.02
N VAL A 391 -18.37 -16.65 -14.25
CA VAL A 391 -19.80 -16.41 -14.54
C VAL A 391 -19.94 -15.47 -15.73
N GLN A 392 -21.15 -15.43 -16.30
CA GLN A 392 -21.50 -14.42 -17.29
C GLN A 392 -21.47 -13.02 -16.66
N PRO A 393 -21.04 -12.00 -17.41
CA PRO A 393 -21.00 -10.62 -16.94
C PRO A 393 -22.39 -10.14 -16.49
N TYR A 394 -22.42 -9.24 -15.51
CA TYR A 394 -23.67 -8.72 -14.98
C TYR A 394 -24.27 -7.65 -15.89
N GLN A 395 -25.60 -7.66 -16.01
CA GLN A 395 -26.39 -6.53 -16.50
C GLN A 395 -26.75 -5.66 -15.30
N TRP A 396 -25.92 -4.68 -15.00
CA TRP A 396 -26.07 -3.86 -13.79
C TRP A 396 -27.26 -2.91 -13.94
N LYS A 397 -28.23 -2.99 -13.03
CA LYS A 397 -29.35 -2.05 -13.04
C LYS A 397 -28.86 -0.69 -12.57
N VAL A 398 -29.22 0.34 -13.33
CA VAL A 398 -28.80 1.71 -13.05
C VAL A 398 -30.00 2.63 -12.85
N ALA A 399 -29.81 3.66 -12.03
CA ALA A 399 -30.80 4.70 -11.84
C ALA A 399 -30.86 5.56 -13.11
N SER A 400 -32.05 5.72 -13.69
CA SER A 400 -32.23 6.43 -14.97
C SER A 400 -32.78 7.84 -14.82
N LYS A 401 -33.28 8.19 -13.64
CA LYS A 401 -33.87 9.50 -13.34
C LYS A 401 -33.76 9.85 -11.85
N PRO A 402 -33.99 11.11 -11.46
CA PRO A 402 -33.91 11.54 -10.07
C PRO A 402 -34.75 10.66 -9.13
N GLY A 403 -34.14 10.22 -8.03
CA GLY A 403 -34.79 9.42 -6.99
C GLY A 403 -34.88 7.92 -7.27
N GLU A 404 -34.47 7.43 -8.45
CA GLU A 404 -34.32 5.99 -8.67
C GLU A 404 -33.08 5.43 -7.96
N ASN A 405 -33.21 4.23 -7.41
CA ASN A 405 -32.12 3.48 -6.79
C ASN A 405 -32.44 1.97 -6.87
N PRO A 406 -32.23 1.34 -8.03
CA PRO A 406 -32.71 -0.01 -8.30
C PRO A 406 -32.04 -1.09 -7.41
N ASP A 407 -30.81 -0.84 -6.98
CA ASP A 407 -30.02 -1.78 -6.16
C ASP A 407 -30.03 -1.45 -4.66
N LYS A 408 -30.89 -0.51 -4.24
CA LYS A 408 -31.05 -0.09 -2.83
C LYS A 408 -29.70 0.25 -2.15
N GLN A 409 -28.82 0.91 -2.90
CA GLN A 409 -27.55 1.44 -2.39
C GLN A 409 -27.81 2.56 -1.38
N ILE A 410 -26.80 2.98 -0.61
CA ILE A 410 -27.00 4.12 0.30
C ILE A 410 -27.15 5.44 -0.47
N ASP A 411 -26.47 5.55 -1.61
CA ASP A 411 -26.50 6.70 -2.51
C ASP A 411 -26.15 6.24 -3.93
N VAL A 412 -26.77 6.86 -4.92
CA VAL A 412 -26.46 6.68 -6.35
C VAL A 412 -26.52 8.04 -7.03
N ASN A 413 -25.66 8.24 -8.02
CA ASN A 413 -25.76 9.38 -8.93
C ASN A 413 -26.37 8.91 -10.24
N TRP A 414 -27.66 9.19 -10.48
CA TRP A 414 -28.36 8.74 -11.67
C TRP A 414 -27.78 9.32 -12.97
N GLN A 415 -27.24 10.55 -12.94
CA GLN A 415 -26.58 11.11 -14.12
C GLN A 415 -25.31 10.34 -14.46
N TRP A 416 -24.47 10.09 -13.46
CA TRP A 416 -23.26 9.29 -13.68
C TRP A 416 -23.64 7.88 -14.12
N ASP A 417 -24.57 7.21 -13.44
CA ASP A 417 -25.12 5.92 -13.83
C ASP A 417 -25.53 5.90 -15.33
N MET A 418 -26.16 6.96 -15.83
CA MET A 418 -26.59 7.11 -17.23
C MET A 418 -25.52 7.61 -18.20
N ASP A 419 -24.40 8.15 -17.72
CA ASP A 419 -23.26 8.61 -18.54
C ASP A 419 -22.38 7.45 -19.05
N GLY A 420 -22.67 6.21 -18.65
CA GLY A 420 -22.00 5.02 -19.19
C GLY A 420 -22.57 4.56 -20.52
N ASP A 421 -22.19 3.35 -20.94
CA ASP A 421 -22.76 2.70 -22.11
C ASP A 421 -24.02 1.92 -21.69
N ILE A 422 -25.18 2.43 -22.11
CA ILE A 422 -26.50 2.01 -21.60
C ILE A 422 -27.22 1.16 -22.62
N THR A 423 -27.68 -0.02 -22.18
CA THR A 423 -28.69 -0.82 -22.87
C THR A 423 -29.98 -0.86 -22.05
N PHE A 424 -31.05 -1.40 -22.62
CA PHE A 424 -32.34 -1.52 -21.95
C PHE A 424 -32.83 -2.96 -21.96
N VAL A 425 -33.09 -3.50 -20.77
CA VAL A 425 -33.79 -4.78 -20.59
C VAL A 425 -35.25 -4.47 -20.27
N GLY A 426 -36.10 -4.52 -21.29
CA GLY A 426 -37.46 -3.98 -21.20
C GLY A 426 -37.43 -2.46 -21.06
N GLN A 427 -37.86 -1.93 -19.91
CA GLN A 427 -37.79 -0.49 -19.58
C GLN A 427 -36.67 -0.16 -18.59
N GLN A 428 -35.95 -1.17 -18.07
CA GLN A 428 -34.88 -0.96 -17.11
C GLN A 428 -33.59 -0.62 -17.84
N ALA A 429 -33.05 0.57 -17.56
CA ALA A 429 -31.70 0.93 -17.99
C ALA A 429 -30.68 0.02 -17.27
N VAL A 430 -29.75 -0.53 -18.05
CA VAL A 430 -28.65 -1.33 -17.52
C VAL A 430 -27.33 -0.91 -18.15
N ARG A 431 -26.25 -1.04 -17.38
CA ARG A 431 -24.89 -1.06 -17.92
C ARG A 431 -24.43 -2.50 -18.08
N GLU A 432 -24.04 -2.84 -19.30
CA GLU A 432 -23.48 -4.16 -19.61
C GLU A 432 -21.98 -4.11 -19.37
N ASP A 433 -21.50 -4.96 -18.46
CA ASP A 433 -20.08 -5.13 -18.20
C ASP A 433 -19.37 -5.62 -19.45
N TRP A 434 -18.33 -4.91 -19.88
CA TRP A 434 -17.65 -5.17 -21.15
C TRP A 434 -16.72 -6.40 -21.16
N ARG A 435 -16.58 -7.08 -20.02
CA ARG A 435 -15.82 -8.34 -19.96
C ARG A 435 -16.62 -9.45 -20.62
N GLU A 436 -15.95 -10.43 -21.23
CA GLU A 436 -16.64 -11.64 -21.74
C GLU A 436 -16.98 -12.63 -20.62
N VAL A 437 -16.12 -12.70 -19.60
CA VAL A 437 -16.26 -13.56 -18.42
C VAL A 437 -15.74 -12.81 -17.21
N ILE A 438 -16.49 -12.85 -16.13
CA ILE A 438 -16.08 -12.30 -14.83
C ILE A 438 -15.89 -13.44 -13.82
N TRP A 439 -15.13 -13.18 -12.77
CA TRP A 439 -14.95 -14.10 -11.65
C TRP A 439 -15.78 -13.59 -10.47
N ALA A 440 -16.86 -14.32 -10.18
CA ALA A 440 -17.76 -14.03 -9.06
C ALA A 440 -17.12 -14.46 -7.75
N MET A 441 -16.51 -13.51 -7.07
CA MET A 441 -15.68 -13.79 -5.92
C MET A 441 -16.52 -14.03 -4.66
N PRO A 442 -16.50 -15.23 -4.06
CA PRO A 442 -17.38 -15.56 -2.95
C PRO A 442 -16.98 -14.81 -1.68
N TRP A 443 -17.96 -14.38 -0.88
CA TRP A 443 -17.71 -13.90 0.48
C TRP A 443 -17.82 -15.05 1.47
N VAL A 444 -16.71 -15.39 2.10
CA VAL A 444 -16.70 -16.35 3.21
C VAL A 444 -16.80 -15.58 4.52
N LYS A 445 -17.93 -15.74 5.22
CA LYS A 445 -18.20 -15.07 6.51
C LYS A 445 -17.05 -15.32 7.49
N THR A 446 -16.69 -14.30 8.27
CA THR A 446 -15.61 -14.42 9.26
C THR A 446 -15.88 -15.51 10.31
N SER A 447 -17.16 -15.76 10.63
CA SER A 447 -17.58 -16.86 11.49
C SER A 447 -17.36 -18.26 10.89
N VAL A 448 -17.24 -18.36 9.56
CA VAL A 448 -16.98 -19.61 8.83
C VAL A 448 -15.48 -19.79 8.63
N ILE A 449 -14.80 -18.81 8.02
CA ILE A 449 -13.35 -18.90 7.74
C ILE A 449 -12.50 -18.85 9.01
N GLY A 450 -13.01 -18.23 10.09
CA GLY A 450 -12.39 -18.19 11.42
C GLY A 450 -11.08 -17.41 11.51
N THR A 451 -10.66 -16.71 10.46
CA THR A 451 -9.51 -15.79 10.50
C THR A 451 -9.85 -14.57 11.34
N ASP A 452 -8.85 -13.77 11.74
CA ASP A 452 -9.06 -12.55 12.52
C ASP A 452 -10.20 -11.70 11.90
N PRO A 453 -11.28 -11.40 12.64
CA PRO A 453 -12.45 -10.73 12.07
C PRO A 453 -12.31 -9.20 12.08
N THR A 454 -11.26 -8.64 12.70
CA THR A 454 -11.23 -7.23 13.12
C THR A 454 -11.37 -6.27 11.95
N ALA A 455 -10.80 -6.58 10.77
CA ALA A 455 -10.95 -5.70 9.60
C ALA A 455 -12.39 -5.69 9.07
N ALA A 456 -13.03 -6.87 8.98
CA ALA A 456 -14.43 -6.98 8.56
C ALA A 456 -15.40 -6.40 9.61
N ASP A 457 -15.06 -6.56 10.89
CA ASP A 457 -15.83 -5.98 12.00
C ASP A 457 -15.77 -4.47 11.99
N ASN A 458 -14.56 -3.89 11.95
CA ASN A 458 -14.37 -2.44 11.85
C ASN A 458 -15.08 -1.87 10.62
N TYR A 459 -14.98 -2.54 9.47
CA TYR A 459 -15.72 -2.15 8.26
C TYR A 459 -17.23 -2.10 8.51
N MET A 460 -17.80 -3.11 9.15
CA MET A 460 -19.25 -3.21 9.36
C MET A 460 -19.77 -2.41 10.56
N ASP A 461 -18.94 -2.10 11.55
CA ASP A 461 -19.37 -1.57 12.86
C ASP A 461 -18.99 -0.11 13.08
N HIS A 462 -17.89 0.38 12.49
CA HIS A 462 -17.58 1.80 12.57
C HIS A 462 -18.62 2.62 11.82
N ARG A 463 -19.02 3.73 12.44
CA ARG A 463 -20.00 4.67 11.89
C ARG A 463 -19.39 6.05 11.79
N TYR A 464 -19.57 6.69 10.66
CA TYR A 464 -19.10 8.03 10.33
C TYR A 464 -20.31 8.89 9.99
N ASP A 465 -20.33 10.11 10.52
CA ASP A 465 -21.34 11.11 10.24
C ASP A 465 -21.10 11.68 8.83
N GLY A 466 -22.02 11.39 7.90
CA GLY A 466 -22.04 11.92 6.54
C GLY A 466 -22.99 13.11 6.36
N SER A 467 -23.57 13.62 7.45
CA SER A 467 -24.65 14.62 7.39
C SER A 467 -24.21 15.97 6.81
N LYS A 468 -22.91 16.29 6.86
CA LYS A 468 -22.36 17.45 6.15
C LYS A 468 -22.58 17.35 4.63
N ILE A 469 -22.42 16.16 4.04
CA ILE A 469 -22.60 15.93 2.60
C ILE A 469 -24.07 15.71 2.25
N ILE A 470 -24.78 14.89 3.04
CA ILE A 470 -26.21 14.62 2.87
C ILE A 470 -26.93 14.99 4.17
N PRO A 471 -27.51 16.20 4.26
CA PRO A 471 -28.19 16.67 5.46
C PRO A 471 -29.23 15.69 6.00
N GLY A 472 -29.15 15.38 7.29
CA GLY A 472 -30.07 14.45 7.97
C GLY A 472 -29.82 12.96 7.70
N SER A 473 -28.75 12.60 6.97
CA SER A 473 -28.36 11.20 6.81
C SER A 473 -27.97 10.56 8.15
N ALA A 474 -28.29 9.28 8.30
CA ALA A 474 -27.82 8.50 9.44
C ALA A 474 -26.32 8.23 9.31
N PRO A 475 -25.58 8.02 10.41
CA PRO A 475 -24.19 7.60 10.35
C PRO A 475 -24.02 6.28 9.56
N VAL A 476 -23.00 6.23 8.71
CA VAL A 476 -22.77 5.14 7.76
C VAL A 476 -21.42 4.47 7.98
N ASN A 477 -21.23 3.27 7.43
CA ASN A 477 -19.93 2.63 7.44
C ASN A 477 -18.94 3.28 6.46
N ALA A 478 -17.67 2.86 6.47
CA ALA A 478 -16.65 3.49 5.61
C ALA A 478 -16.94 3.36 4.11
N GLY A 479 -17.41 2.20 3.63
CA GLY A 479 -17.75 1.98 2.22
C GLY A 479 -18.96 2.79 1.80
N ASP A 480 -20.01 2.80 2.61
CA ASP A 480 -21.22 3.61 2.39
C ASP A 480 -20.90 5.12 2.41
N GLY A 481 -20.04 5.57 3.32
CA GLY A 481 -19.56 6.97 3.35
C GLY A 481 -18.78 7.35 2.09
N LEU A 482 -17.94 6.43 1.59
CA LEU A 482 -17.23 6.62 0.33
C LEU A 482 -18.22 6.64 -0.83
N GLN A 483 -19.30 5.84 -0.79
CA GLN A 483 -20.34 5.89 -1.81
C GLN A 483 -20.95 7.29 -1.91
N ILE A 484 -21.32 7.87 -0.76
CA ILE A 484 -21.87 9.22 -0.66
C ILE A 484 -20.90 10.26 -1.25
N LEU A 485 -19.63 10.21 -0.90
CA LEU A 485 -18.67 11.20 -1.41
C LEU A 485 -18.36 10.99 -2.90
N LEU A 486 -18.02 9.78 -3.30
CA LEU A 486 -17.46 9.49 -4.62
C LEU A 486 -18.50 9.57 -5.75
N ASN A 487 -19.78 9.33 -5.46
CA ASN A 487 -20.87 9.61 -6.40
C ASN A 487 -20.98 11.08 -6.79
N ARG A 488 -20.43 12.01 -6.00
CA ARG A 488 -20.38 13.44 -6.30
C ARG A 488 -19.00 13.82 -6.84
N LEU A 489 -17.95 13.31 -6.21
CA LEU A 489 -16.58 13.66 -6.52
C LEU A 489 -16.13 13.14 -7.89
N VAL A 490 -16.30 11.85 -8.20
CA VAL A 490 -15.76 11.28 -9.45
C VAL A 490 -16.36 11.93 -10.70
N PRO A 491 -17.70 12.12 -10.81
CA PRO A 491 -18.26 12.84 -11.95
C PRO A 491 -17.77 14.29 -12.05
N LYS A 492 -17.55 14.96 -10.91
CA LYS A 492 -16.96 16.29 -10.90
C LYS A 492 -15.51 16.27 -11.39
N LEU A 493 -14.69 15.30 -10.97
CA LEU A 493 -13.33 15.15 -11.45
C LEU A 493 -13.30 14.88 -12.97
N TYR A 494 -14.23 14.07 -13.50
CA TYR A 494 -14.39 13.89 -14.94
C TYR A 494 -14.71 15.21 -15.66
N GLN A 495 -15.64 16.00 -15.10
CA GLN A 495 -16.00 17.31 -15.65
C GLN A 495 -14.81 18.29 -15.62
N ASP A 496 -14.14 18.41 -14.47
CA ASP A 496 -13.02 19.35 -14.27
C ASP A 496 -11.81 19.00 -15.15
N ASN A 497 -11.61 17.71 -15.43
CA ASN A 497 -10.56 17.22 -16.34
C ASN A 497 -11.01 17.13 -17.80
N ASN A 498 -12.22 17.59 -18.14
CA ASN A 498 -12.80 17.55 -19.48
C ASN A 498 -12.78 16.15 -20.12
N ILE A 499 -13.05 15.12 -19.33
CA ILE A 499 -13.20 13.75 -19.85
C ILE A 499 -14.46 13.69 -20.70
N ASP A 500 -14.31 13.30 -21.97
CA ASP A 500 -15.44 13.14 -22.88
C ASP A 500 -16.43 12.10 -22.30
N LYS A 501 -17.72 12.42 -22.35
CA LYS A 501 -18.77 11.50 -21.90
C LYS A 501 -18.71 10.14 -22.58
N ALA A 502 -18.31 10.10 -23.86
CA ALA A 502 -18.13 8.85 -24.59
C ALA A 502 -17.05 7.93 -23.99
N LEU A 503 -16.16 8.46 -23.16
CA LEU A 503 -15.08 7.73 -22.50
C LEU A 503 -15.42 7.34 -21.05
N ILE A 504 -16.53 7.80 -20.48
CA ILE A 504 -16.86 7.56 -19.06
C ILE A 504 -16.98 6.07 -18.75
N ALA A 505 -17.64 5.30 -19.61
CA ALA A 505 -17.75 3.84 -19.44
C ALA A 505 -16.39 3.13 -19.38
N ASP A 506 -15.42 3.64 -20.14
CA ASP A 506 -14.05 3.11 -20.18
C ASP A 506 -13.25 3.54 -18.95
N TYR A 507 -13.28 4.83 -18.60
CA TYR A 507 -12.67 5.37 -17.39
C TYR A 507 -13.22 4.73 -16.11
N ASP A 508 -14.52 4.40 -16.07
CA ASP A 508 -15.13 3.66 -14.96
C ASP A 508 -14.57 2.23 -14.81
N GLY A 509 -13.82 1.74 -15.80
CA GLY A 509 -13.21 0.42 -15.81
C GLY A 509 -14.21 -0.64 -16.25
N LEU A 510 -14.45 -0.72 -17.56
CA LEU A 510 -15.24 -1.78 -18.23
C LEU A 510 -16.76 -1.62 -18.09
N ASN A 511 -17.24 -0.37 -18.07
CA ASN A 511 -18.66 0.01 -17.98
C ASN A 511 -19.36 -0.47 -16.70
N VAL A 512 -18.60 -0.73 -15.64
CA VAL A 512 -19.16 -1.15 -14.34
C VAL A 512 -19.65 0.08 -13.58
N PRO A 513 -20.91 0.14 -13.10
CA PRO A 513 -21.35 1.23 -12.25
C PRO A 513 -20.80 1.10 -10.83
N PHE A 514 -20.62 2.21 -10.14
CA PHE A 514 -20.10 2.22 -8.78
C PHE A 514 -21.14 1.74 -7.75
N ARG A 515 -20.84 0.64 -7.07
CA ARG A 515 -21.68 0.01 -6.04
C ARG A 515 -20.83 -0.39 -4.83
N ILE A 516 -21.48 -0.51 -3.68
CA ILE A 516 -20.88 -0.99 -2.43
C ILE A 516 -21.59 -2.26 -1.94
N ALA A 517 -20.81 -3.18 -1.40
CA ALA A 517 -21.28 -4.40 -0.77
C ALA A 517 -20.90 -4.42 0.71
N ASN A 518 -21.88 -4.70 1.58
CA ASN A 518 -21.71 -4.70 3.02
C ASN A 518 -21.79 -6.12 3.59
N MET A 519 -20.64 -6.77 3.71
CA MET A 519 -20.53 -8.16 4.16
C MET A 519 -19.46 -8.29 5.26
N ARG A 520 -19.82 -8.94 6.38
CA ARG A 520 -18.87 -9.36 7.43
C ARG A 520 -18.13 -10.62 7.01
N ALA A 521 -17.25 -10.49 6.04
CA ALA A 521 -16.63 -11.60 5.34
C ALA A 521 -15.29 -11.21 4.71
N TYR A 522 -14.53 -12.22 4.31
CA TYR A 522 -13.36 -12.07 3.45
C TYR A 522 -13.55 -12.86 2.16
N LYS A 523 -12.89 -12.42 1.10
CA LYS A 523 -12.88 -13.11 -0.19
C LYS A 523 -11.65 -13.99 -0.35
N PRO A 524 -11.80 -15.30 -0.59
CA PRO A 524 -10.72 -16.12 -1.11
C PRO A 524 -10.49 -15.76 -2.57
N ARG A 525 -9.22 -15.54 -2.93
CA ARG A 525 -8.82 -15.20 -4.30
C ARG A 525 -8.24 -16.41 -5.02
N PRO A 526 -8.24 -16.44 -6.36
CA PRO A 526 -7.36 -17.30 -7.13
C PRO A 526 -5.90 -17.13 -6.73
N LEU A 527 -5.18 -18.25 -6.76
CA LEU A 527 -3.86 -18.40 -6.12
C LEU A 527 -2.71 -18.46 -7.13
N HIS A 528 -2.92 -18.06 -8.39
CA HIS A 528 -1.80 -17.93 -9.34
C HIS A 528 -0.71 -17.05 -8.72
N GLY A 529 0.55 -17.50 -8.76
CA GLY A 529 1.68 -16.75 -8.23
C GLY A 529 1.70 -16.55 -6.71
N VAL A 530 0.81 -17.17 -5.93
CA VAL A 530 0.70 -16.93 -4.48
C VAL A 530 2.00 -17.27 -3.72
N TRP A 531 2.82 -18.19 -4.23
CA TRP A 531 4.11 -18.53 -3.64
C TRP A 531 5.02 -17.31 -3.44
N ALA A 532 4.83 -16.28 -4.27
CA ALA A 532 5.64 -15.06 -4.31
C ALA A 532 5.12 -13.93 -3.40
N THR A 533 4.02 -14.14 -2.65
CA THR A 533 3.37 -13.06 -1.88
C THR A 533 3.32 -13.30 -0.36
N PRO A 534 4.41 -13.72 0.30
CA PRO A 534 4.41 -13.80 1.76
C PRO A 534 4.40 -12.39 2.40
N PRO A 535 3.93 -12.25 3.66
CA PRO A 535 3.21 -13.26 4.45
C PRO A 535 1.75 -13.44 4.00
N PHE A 536 1.12 -14.50 4.50
CA PHE A 536 -0.21 -14.98 4.11
C PHE A 536 -1.30 -14.64 5.12
N LEU A 537 -2.55 -14.86 4.69
CA LEU A 537 -3.80 -14.30 5.24
C LEU A 537 -3.90 -12.78 5.05
N HIS A 538 -5.10 -12.24 5.20
CA HIS A 538 -5.37 -10.83 4.93
C HIS A 538 -4.54 -9.87 5.79
N ASN A 539 -4.09 -10.29 6.97
CA ASN A 539 -3.33 -9.49 7.93
C ASN A 539 -1.84 -9.90 8.03
N GLY A 540 -1.37 -10.79 7.14
CA GLY A 540 0.02 -11.22 7.09
C GLY A 540 0.50 -11.97 8.34
N SER A 541 -0.41 -12.67 9.01
CA SER A 541 -0.16 -13.35 10.29
C SER A 541 0.42 -14.76 10.17
N VAL A 542 0.60 -15.26 8.94
CA VAL A 542 1.23 -16.56 8.66
C VAL A 542 2.41 -16.38 7.70
N PRO A 543 3.66 -16.67 8.10
CA PRO A 543 4.84 -16.25 7.34
C PRO A 543 5.12 -17.07 6.07
N THR A 544 4.65 -18.31 5.99
CA THR A 544 4.95 -19.22 4.87
C THR A 544 3.73 -20.07 4.49
N LEU A 545 3.62 -20.53 3.24
CA LEU A 545 2.56 -21.45 2.82
C LEU A 545 2.66 -22.78 3.57
N TYR A 546 3.88 -23.24 3.88
CA TYR A 546 4.07 -24.40 4.74
C TYR A 546 3.30 -24.27 6.07
N HIS A 547 3.42 -23.12 6.76
CA HIS A 547 2.69 -22.90 8.00
C HIS A 547 1.18 -22.75 7.79
N LEU A 548 0.76 -22.17 6.67
CA LEU A 548 -0.66 -22.02 6.34
C LEU A 548 -1.37 -23.36 6.18
N LEU A 549 -0.71 -24.30 5.48
CA LEU A 549 -1.20 -25.67 5.26
C LEU A 549 -1.00 -26.59 6.48
N SER A 550 -0.19 -26.17 7.46
CA SER A 550 0.07 -26.93 8.68
C SER A 550 -1.02 -26.74 9.74
N PRO A 551 -1.14 -27.68 10.70
CA PRO A 551 -1.99 -27.52 11.87
C PRO A 551 -1.71 -26.20 12.62
N LEU A 552 -2.74 -25.62 13.23
CA LEU A 552 -2.62 -24.35 13.96
C LEU A 552 -1.49 -24.34 15.01
N ARG A 553 -1.24 -25.48 15.67
CA ARG A 553 -0.18 -25.62 16.67
C ARG A 553 1.24 -25.45 16.12
N GLU A 554 1.42 -25.63 14.81
CA GLU A 554 2.70 -25.46 14.10
C GLU A 554 2.88 -24.02 13.60
N ARG A 555 1.82 -23.18 13.59
CA ARG A 555 1.93 -21.78 13.18
C ARG A 555 2.68 -20.96 14.24
N PRO A 556 3.68 -20.15 13.85
CA PRO A 556 4.40 -19.32 14.80
C PRO A 556 3.47 -18.25 15.39
N LYS A 557 3.56 -18.06 16.71
CA LYS A 557 2.82 -16.99 17.42
C LYS A 557 3.51 -15.64 17.34
N GLN A 558 4.83 -15.66 17.12
CA GLN A 558 5.66 -14.47 16.97
C GLN A 558 6.74 -14.76 15.91
N PHE A 559 6.98 -13.80 15.03
CA PHE A 559 8.01 -13.90 13.98
C PHE A 559 8.46 -12.50 13.54
N TYR A 560 9.57 -12.42 12.82
CA TYR A 560 10.14 -11.15 12.36
C TYR A 560 9.98 -10.98 10.84
N ILE A 561 9.58 -9.79 10.41
CA ILE A 561 9.38 -9.39 9.00
C ILE A 561 10.21 -8.14 8.69
N GLY A 562 10.53 -7.95 7.41
CA GLY A 562 11.27 -6.80 6.89
C GLY A 562 12.62 -7.20 6.30
N ASN A 563 13.14 -8.37 6.67
CA ASN A 563 14.15 -9.03 5.85
C ASN A 563 13.43 -9.78 4.72
N ARG A 564 13.88 -9.58 3.48
CA ARG A 564 13.24 -10.16 2.28
C ARG A 564 13.76 -11.55 1.92
N GLU A 565 14.60 -12.16 2.76
CA GLU A 565 15.17 -13.47 2.49
C GLU A 565 14.09 -14.54 2.40
N TYR A 566 14.10 -15.29 1.31
CA TYR A 566 13.09 -16.25 0.94
C TYR A 566 13.53 -17.67 1.23
N ASN A 567 12.61 -18.48 1.75
CA ASN A 567 12.77 -19.92 1.91
C ASN A 567 11.92 -20.63 0.82
N PRO A 568 12.56 -21.18 -0.24
CA PRO A 568 11.84 -21.87 -1.32
C PRO A 568 11.21 -23.20 -0.92
N ASP A 569 11.67 -23.82 0.18
CA ASP A 569 11.10 -25.08 0.66
C ASP A 569 9.79 -24.83 1.43
N HIS A 570 9.72 -23.71 2.15
CA HIS A 570 8.53 -23.35 2.94
C HIS A 570 7.58 -22.40 2.22
N LEU A 571 8.03 -21.82 1.10
CA LEU A 571 7.37 -20.76 0.34
C LEU A 571 6.97 -19.57 1.20
N GLY A 572 7.97 -18.82 1.67
CA GLY A 572 7.78 -17.59 2.42
C GLY A 572 9.08 -17.02 2.98
N PHE A 573 8.96 -16.01 3.85
CA PHE A 573 10.15 -15.34 4.41
C PHE A 573 10.85 -16.18 5.49
N ILE A 574 12.16 -15.95 5.63
CA ILE A 574 12.91 -16.33 6.82
C ILE A 574 12.53 -15.39 7.98
N THR A 575 12.11 -15.99 9.09
CA THR A 575 11.39 -15.29 10.18
C THR A 575 12.23 -14.93 11.40
N GLU A 576 13.55 -15.14 11.31
CA GLU A 576 14.49 -14.87 12.39
C GLU A 576 14.67 -13.37 12.65
N GLN A 577 14.98 -13.02 13.89
CA GLN A 577 15.25 -11.63 14.25
C GLN A 577 16.53 -11.13 13.56
N ARG A 578 16.40 -10.03 12.83
CA ARG A 578 17.52 -9.30 12.21
C ARG A 578 17.47 -7.81 12.55
N PRO A 579 18.58 -7.06 12.42
CA PRO A 579 18.55 -5.60 12.54
C PRO A 579 17.45 -5.01 11.64
N GLY A 580 16.70 -4.02 12.14
CA GLY A 580 15.63 -3.37 11.37
C GLY A 580 14.32 -4.16 11.23
N SER A 581 14.28 -5.43 11.65
CA SER A 581 13.09 -6.25 11.48
C SER A 581 11.97 -5.87 12.45
N PHE A 582 10.74 -5.99 11.97
CA PHE A 582 9.50 -5.79 12.73
C PHE A 582 9.06 -7.11 13.35
N LYS A 583 8.77 -7.12 14.65
CA LYS A 583 8.22 -8.28 15.35
C LYS A 583 6.70 -8.32 15.18
N HIS A 584 6.21 -9.29 14.43
CA HIS A 584 4.78 -9.59 14.33
C HIS A 584 4.37 -10.47 15.52
N ASP A 585 3.32 -10.09 16.25
CA ASP A 585 2.76 -10.83 17.37
C ASP A 585 1.28 -11.13 17.12
N THR A 586 0.95 -12.42 16.98
CA THR A 586 -0.38 -12.89 16.61
C THR A 586 -1.35 -12.95 17.79
N SER A 587 -0.92 -12.63 19.02
CA SER A 587 -1.84 -12.47 20.15
C SER A 587 -2.51 -11.10 20.21
N ILE A 588 -2.07 -10.14 19.40
CA ILE A 588 -2.66 -8.81 19.30
C ILE A 588 -3.93 -8.88 18.44
N LYS A 589 -5.03 -8.28 18.90
CA LYS A 589 -6.26 -8.16 18.11
C LYS A 589 -5.96 -7.44 16.78
N GLY A 590 -6.40 -8.01 15.65
CA GLY A 590 -6.06 -7.55 14.31
C GLY A 590 -4.90 -8.33 13.68
N ASN A 591 -4.06 -9.00 14.49
CA ASN A 591 -2.94 -9.83 14.03
C ASN A 591 -3.20 -11.35 14.18
N GLY A 592 -4.42 -11.77 14.50
CA GLY A 592 -4.71 -13.18 14.75
C GLY A 592 -4.37 -14.08 13.55
N ASN A 593 -3.73 -15.23 13.83
CA ASN A 593 -3.32 -16.25 12.84
C ASN A 593 -4.22 -17.50 12.83
N GLN A 594 -5.43 -17.39 13.40
CA GLN A 594 -6.44 -18.44 13.43
C GLN A 594 -7.15 -18.58 12.07
N GLY A 595 -8.06 -19.54 11.97
CA GLY A 595 -8.87 -19.76 10.78
C GLY A 595 -8.11 -20.36 9.60
N HIS A 596 -8.86 -20.67 8.54
CA HIS A 596 -8.33 -21.38 7.38
C HIS A 596 -7.59 -22.66 7.82
N LEU A 597 -8.28 -23.51 8.58
CA LEU A 597 -7.70 -24.65 9.29
C LEU A 597 -7.95 -25.97 8.57
N PHE A 598 -6.89 -26.76 8.44
CA PHE A 598 -6.92 -28.17 8.05
C PHE A 598 -6.81 -29.03 9.31
N THR A 599 -7.93 -29.57 9.77
CA THR A 599 -8.04 -30.28 11.05
C THR A 599 -9.18 -31.30 11.02
N ASP A 600 -9.06 -32.37 11.81
CA ASP A 600 -10.13 -33.37 11.96
C ASP A 600 -11.11 -33.02 13.08
N ILE A 601 -10.77 -32.02 13.90
CA ILE A 601 -11.62 -31.50 14.97
C ILE A 601 -12.62 -30.53 14.37
N ASP A 602 -13.91 -30.72 14.66
CA ASP A 602 -14.93 -29.74 14.32
C ASP A 602 -14.78 -28.48 15.19
N MET A 603 -14.38 -27.37 14.57
CA MET A 603 -14.08 -26.11 15.25
C MET A 603 -14.24 -24.92 14.28
N PRO A 604 -14.47 -23.69 14.79
CA PRO A 604 -14.53 -22.51 13.96
C PRO A 604 -13.29 -22.35 13.08
N GLY A 605 -13.48 -22.00 11.81
CA GLY A 605 -12.40 -21.85 10.85
C GLY A 605 -11.86 -23.13 10.23
N ARG A 606 -12.44 -24.30 10.54
CA ARG A 606 -12.16 -25.54 9.80
C ARG A 606 -12.67 -25.40 8.36
N ILE A 607 -11.77 -25.58 7.40
CA ILE A 607 -12.09 -25.57 5.96
C ILE A 607 -11.79 -26.91 5.26
N GLY A 608 -11.10 -27.82 5.95
CA GLY A 608 -10.77 -29.13 5.42
C GLY A 608 -10.30 -30.08 6.52
N ARG A 609 -10.13 -31.36 6.17
CA ARG A 609 -9.52 -32.36 7.04
C ARG A 609 -8.05 -32.06 7.30
N LEU A 610 -7.44 -32.75 8.27
CA LEU A 610 -6.01 -32.69 8.46
C LEU A 610 -5.28 -33.23 7.22
N LEU A 611 -4.27 -32.48 6.75
CA LEU A 611 -3.40 -32.87 5.65
C LEU A 611 -2.18 -33.64 6.18
N SER A 612 -1.82 -34.74 5.53
CA SER A 612 -0.57 -35.45 5.77
C SER A 612 0.64 -34.61 5.35
N MET A 613 1.85 -35.00 5.77
CA MET A 613 3.08 -34.32 5.32
C MET A 613 3.26 -34.40 3.80
N GLN A 614 2.93 -35.55 3.19
CA GLN A 614 3.05 -35.74 1.75
C GLN A 614 2.06 -34.87 0.97
N GLU A 615 0.82 -34.76 1.45
CA GLU A 615 -0.21 -33.90 0.84
C GLU A 615 0.17 -32.42 0.93
N ARG A 616 0.71 -31.98 2.08
CA ARG A 616 1.24 -30.61 2.23
C ARG A 616 2.38 -30.35 1.25
N ALA A 617 3.33 -31.27 1.14
CA ALA A 617 4.44 -31.16 0.18
C ALA A 617 3.94 -31.11 -1.27
N ALA A 618 2.97 -31.95 -1.63
CA ALA A 618 2.35 -31.95 -2.95
C ALA A 618 1.69 -30.61 -3.28
N LEU A 619 0.88 -30.07 -2.36
CA LEU A 619 0.26 -28.76 -2.54
C LEU A 619 1.30 -27.64 -2.67
N LEU A 620 2.35 -27.63 -1.85
CA LEU A 620 3.42 -26.63 -1.96
C LEU A 620 4.09 -26.71 -3.34
N GLU A 621 4.40 -27.91 -3.82
CA GLU A 621 5.04 -28.09 -5.13
C GLU A 621 4.14 -27.60 -6.27
N TYR A 622 2.84 -27.86 -6.20
CA TYR A 622 1.89 -27.34 -7.17
C TYR A 622 1.72 -25.81 -7.10
N LEU A 623 1.66 -25.23 -5.90
CA LEU A 623 1.50 -23.78 -5.69
C LEU A 623 2.67 -22.95 -6.29
N LYS A 624 3.84 -23.56 -6.52
CA LYS A 624 4.95 -22.93 -7.26
C LYS A 624 4.60 -22.68 -8.73
N VAL A 625 3.80 -23.57 -9.34
CA VAL A 625 3.55 -23.59 -10.80
C VAL A 625 2.07 -23.52 -11.19
N MET A 626 1.16 -23.39 -10.22
CA MET A 626 -0.29 -23.37 -10.43
C MET A 626 -0.70 -22.43 -11.56
N GLY A 627 -1.37 -22.97 -12.58
CA GLY A 627 -1.87 -22.22 -13.72
C GLY A 627 -0.82 -21.79 -14.74
N ASN A 628 0.47 -22.05 -14.51
CA ASN A 628 1.54 -21.66 -15.44
C ASN A 628 1.47 -22.50 -16.73
N PRO A 629 1.27 -21.87 -17.90
CA PRO A 629 1.16 -22.59 -19.17
C PRO A 629 2.39 -23.46 -19.49
N GLU A 630 3.59 -23.07 -19.03
CA GLU A 630 4.84 -23.82 -19.23
C GLU A 630 4.86 -25.19 -18.52
N PHE A 631 3.98 -25.40 -17.54
CA PHE A 631 3.86 -26.66 -16.79
C PHE A 631 2.58 -27.43 -17.13
N SER A 632 1.61 -26.82 -17.82
CA SER A 632 0.29 -27.43 -18.12
C SER A 632 0.43 -28.84 -18.70
N ASP A 633 1.19 -29.01 -19.78
CA ASP A 633 1.39 -30.33 -20.41
C ASP A 633 2.18 -31.31 -19.52
N LYS A 634 3.18 -30.81 -18.78
CA LYS A 634 3.99 -31.62 -17.85
C LYS A 634 3.16 -32.18 -16.69
N LEU A 635 2.08 -31.48 -16.32
CA LEU A 635 1.13 -31.89 -15.30
C LEU A 635 0.00 -32.76 -15.87
N GLY A 636 0.03 -33.14 -17.16
CA GLY A 636 -1.06 -33.86 -17.82
C GLY A 636 -2.30 -33.00 -18.10
N GLY A 637 -2.10 -31.69 -18.24
CA GLY A 637 -3.13 -30.66 -18.36
C GLY A 637 -3.44 -29.98 -17.02
N ASP A 638 -3.43 -28.64 -17.02
CA ASP A 638 -3.89 -27.83 -15.89
C ASP A 638 -5.20 -27.09 -16.27
N PRO A 639 -6.31 -27.31 -15.55
CA PRO A 639 -7.56 -26.57 -15.77
C PRO A 639 -7.48 -25.09 -15.34
N LEU A 640 -6.46 -24.73 -14.54
CA LEU A 640 -6.20 -23.37 -14.08
C LEU A 640 -5.16 -22.65 -14.96
N ASP A 641 -4.78 -23.25 -16.09
CA ASP A 641 -3.89 -22.67 -17.10
C ASP A 641 -4.39 -21.29 -17.55
N TRP A 642 -3.68 -20.23 -17.12
CA TRP A 642 -4.14 -18.87 -17.33
C TRP A 642 -4.09 -18.41 -18.78
N SER A 643 -3.33 -19.10 -19.65
CA SER A 643 -3.34 -18.83 -21.10
C SER A 643 -4.68 -19.14 -21.75
N LYS A 644 -5.52 -19.97 -21.11
CA LYS A 644 -6.86 -20.36 -21.57
C LYS A 644 -7.96 -19.44 -21.06
N TYR A 645 -7.64 -18.41 -20.27
CA TYR A 645 -8.62 -17.44 -19.83
C TYR A 645 -8.89 -16.37 -20.89
N THR A 646 -10.03 -15.69 -20.78
CA THR A 646 -10.39 -14.57 -21.64
C THR A 646 -9.29 -13.51 -21.59
N GLN A 647 -8.93 -12.99 -22.75
CA GLN A 647 -7.90 -11.94 -22.83
C GLN A 647 -8.44 -10.64 -22.25
N ALA A 648 -7.53 -9.81 -21.73
CA ALA A 648 -7.90 -8.50 -21.23
C ALA A 648 -8.44 -7.62 -22.37
N PRO A 649 -9.59 -6.96 -22.19
CA PRO A 649 -10.02 -5.92 -23.12
C PRO A 649 -9.00 -4.77 -23.10
N GLN A 650 -8.71 -4.22 -24.28
CA GLN A 650 -7.74 -3.16 -24.50
C GLN A 650 -8.44 -1.97 -25.16
N PHE A 651 -8.24 -0.76 -24.65
CA PHE A 651 -8.86 0.43 -25.21
C PHE A 651 -7.79 1.47 -25.61
N GLY A 652 -8.06 2.20 -26.69
CA GLY A 652 -7.16 3.25 -27.16
C GLY A 652 -7.03 4.42 -26.19
N SER A 653 -8.08 4.68 -25.39
CA SER A 653 -8.11 5.74 -24.38
C SER A 653 -7.03 5.56 -23.29
N GLU A 654 -6.73 4.32 -22.91
CA GLU A 654 -5.73 3.98 -21.88
C GLU A 654 -4.32 4.22 -22.39
N GLN A 655 -4.06 3.83 -23.64
CA GLN A 655 -2.79 4.10 -24.30
C GLN A 655 -2.58 5.61 -24.45
N GLN A 656 -3.64 6.34 -24.83
CA GLN A 656 -3.60 7.79 -24.92
C GLN A 656 -3.34 8.43 -23.55
N ALA A 657 -4.02 7.99 -22.50
CA ALA A 657 -3.81 8.48 -21.14
C ALA A 657 -2.37 8.23 -20.65
N CYS A 658 -1.78 7.07 -20.98
CA CYS A 658 -0.36 6.81 -20.71
C CYS A 658 0.57 7.77 -21.47
N LEU A 659 0.29 8.05 -22.74
CA LEU A 659 1.07 8.99 -23.54
C LEU A 659 0.95 10.41 -22.98
N ASP A 660 -0.24 10.82 -22.55
CA ASP A 660 -0.49 12.13 -21.98
C ASP A 660 0.26 12.31 -20.65
N SER A 661 0.21 11.32 -19.76
CA SER A 661 0.97 11.32 -18.50
C SER A 661 2.49 11.37 -18.76
N PHE A 662 3.00 10.56 -19.70
CA PHE A 662 4.42 10.61 -20.07
C PHE A 662 4.83 11.95 -20.69
N ASN A 663 4.02 12.50 -21.59
CA ASN A 663 4.29 13.80 -22.22
C ASN A 663 4.24 14.94 -21.21
N ALA A 664 3.34 14.89 -20.23
CA ALA A 664 3.29 15.85 -19.13
C ALA A 664 4.61 15.84 -18.33
N ALA A 665 5.12 14.66 -17.98
CA ALA A 665 6.42 14.52 -17.30
C ALA A 665 7.60 14.99 -18.17
N LYS A 666 7.58 14.67 -19.47
CA LYS A 666 8.61 15.07 -20.44
C LYS A 666 8.67 16.58 -20.67
N ASN A 667 7.52 17.23 -20.79
CA ASN A 667 7.43 18.67 -21.03
C ASN A 667 7.79 19.50 -19.80
N ASN A 668 7.82 18.87 -18.62
CA ASN A 668 8.23 19.48 -17.37
C ASN A 668 9.39 18.68 -16.75
N PRO A 669 10.60 18.73 -17.34
CA PRO A 669 11.74 18.01 -16.81
C PRO A 669 12.12 18.56 -15.43
N ALA A 670 12.36 17.66 -14.47
CA ALA A 670 12.79 18.05 -13.14
C ALA A 670 14.15 18.77 -13.18
N LYS A 671 14.36 19.72 -12.26
CA LYS A 671 15.67 20.35 -12.05
C LYS A 671 16.55 19.38 -11.25
N VAL A 672 17.16 18.42 -11.93
CA VAL A 672 18.11 17.50 -11.28
C VAL A 672 19.40 18.27 -10.97
N HIS A 673 19.71 18.44 -9.68
CA HIS A 673 20.89 19.13 -9.17
C HIS A 673 21.97 18.18 -8.68
#